data_AF-A0A8H4N391-F1
#
_entry.id   AF-A0A8H4N391-F1
#
_cell.length_a   1.000
_cell.length_b   1.000
_cell.length_c   1.000
_cell.angle_alpha   90.00
_cell.angle_beta   90.00
_cell.angle_gamma   90.00
#
_symmetry.space_group_name_H-M   'P 1'
#
loop_
_entity.id
_entity.type
_entity.pdbx_description
1 polymer ?
#
loop_
_entity_poly.entity_id
_entity_poly.type
_entity_poly.pdbx_seq_one_letter_code
_entity_poly.pdbx_strand_id
1 'polypeptide(L)'
;MQFQSTLAYLKDPPEGYQQPSVDFFGSLQEIKNNVTFGYYKNQYAFEADLQHLIYSMHDRHVSLSAGILSAFSFGSPYALVSASPDGKQAPQVYIQDDILVSRQEGWDPSPIVSINGEDVVEYLTKFAALNSVGMVEPHADWNQLMSGPAQDIQGYFNTFTGVATFYPGDELIFEFANGTSLDTWWLALYNTLEYTGPLTTGGDFYNYFVLGFIPASYDPNNVPDVFRPNPSPYNFTVPQTSNWNSASSGAYPNDPIAVQRDLSVEGGGVVTGYFLDDNTTGVLSIPTFNQVGWDVANFSDTIDTFISEAQDAGISRVIIDLQQNYGGQAELAFVTFKQFFPPSVPFAGSRRRSHELANILGSATTSFWDSLSLQDEPEEALKYQEVANEWVITPRLNAETGRNFTSWSEYFGPRNYQGDSFSLTERYDLANEIFDQAAFDGWIPNAYTEDGRNLTLRPVPWQPENIVILTDGICSSACSLFLEMMTHDAGVRTVTVGGRPTTGPMQAASGNRGARYYSAENLDSVFKFASDNNATAAAALPDRSVRGIYTNYAGFNLRDQVRANESEPLQFKYLAADCRIYYTLANIYDMSRLWQDTANAMWEDASLCVQDSTGYAASANGTTPKPPPQNTVQVSDVSVLEYGVDFTTEQTGGLPDFEALAGRGSSTQLCTPGYGACGASKACQQVSVTCANRDVRYPFVCVSLCGNRLGCAAADQYCRFTGYVQGSTQSTSGTSRRTPRANITPPWEGVCVPSYGTAALGCPI
;
A
#
# COMPACT_ATOMS: atom_id res chain seq x y z
N MET A 1 12.46 -4.77 12.28
CA MET A 1 13.54 -5.11 11.33
C MET A 1 14.10 -6.52 11.46
N GLN A 2 14.45 -7.07 12.62
CA GLN A 2 14.94 -8.48 12.69
C GLN A 2 13.98 -9.52 12.08
N PHE A 3 12.68 -9.23 12.08
CA PHE A 3 11.59 -10.03 11.50
C PHE A 3 11.34 -9.77 10.00
N GLN A 4 12.06 -8.82 9.38
CA GLN A 4 11.97 -8.59 7.92
C GLN A 4 12.55 -9.81 7.20
N SER A 5 11.75 -10.46 6.37
CA SER A 5 12.12 -11.76 5.80
C SER A 5 13.22 -11.66 4.73
N THR A 6 13.31 -10.54 4.02
CA THR A 6 14.17 -10.39 2.83
C THR A 6 15.61 -9.94 3.08
N LEU A 7 16.03 -9.73 4.34
CA LEU A 7 17.30 -9.06 4.66
C LEU A 7 18.55 -9.68 3.99
N ALA A 8 18.62 -11.01 3.92
CA ALA A 8 19.75 -11.70 3.30
C ALA A 8 19.82 -11.45 1.78
N TYR A 9 18.67 -11.42 1.10
CA TYR A 9 18.57 -11.16 -0.33
C TYR A 9 18.74 -9.68 -0.65
N LEU A 10 18.38 -8.75 0.24
CA LEU A 10 18.69 -7.33 0.06
C LEU A 10 20.21 -7.07 0.07
N LYS A 11 20.93 -7.77 0.95
CA LYS A 11 22.38 -7.63 1.08
C LYS A 11 23.14 -8.18 -0.13
N ASP A 12 22.69 -9.31 -0.67
CA ASP A 12 23.29 -9.96 -1.84
C ASP A 12 22.17 -10.40 -2.81
N PRO A 13 21.61 -9.45 -3.59
CA PRO A 13 20.47 -9.73 -4.45
C PRO A 13 20.88 -10.57 -5.66
N PRO A 14 19.99 -11.45 -6.14
CA PRO A 14 20.23 -12.25 -7.33
C PRO A 14 20.35 -11.39 -8.60
N GLU A 15 20.93 -11.97 -9.64
CA GLU A 15 21.01 -11.32 -10.95
C GLU A 15 19.62 -10.95 -11.47
N GLY A 16 19.46 -9.69 -11.87
CA GLY A 16 18.19 -9.17 -12.40
C GLY A 16 17.40 -8.29 -11.43
N TYR A 17 17.77 -8.23 -10.15
CA TYR A 17 17.21 -7.24 -9.23
C TYR A 17 17.51 -5.81 -9.71
N GLN A 18 16.47 -4.97 -9.84
CA GLN A 18 16.57 -3.66 -10.48
C GLN A 18 16.79 -2.50 -9.50
N GLN A 19 17.10 -2.79 -8.24
CA GLN A 19 17.48 -1.80 -7.23
C GLN A 19 18.87 -2.11 -6.65
N PRO A 20 19.54 -1.13 -6.01
CA PRO A 20 20.83 -1.37 -5.36
C PRO A 20 20.75 -2.41 -4.24
N SER A 21 21.85 -3.14 -4.02
CA SER A 21 22.01 -4.00 -2.83
C SER A 21 22.13 -3.16 -1.56
N VAL A 22 21.56 -3.62 -0.46
CA VAL A 22 21.58 -2.93 0.84
C VAL A 22 21.92 -3.89 1.97
N ASP A 23 23.04 -3.64 2.66
CA ASP A 23 23.34 -4.27 3.95
C ASP A 23 22.69 -3.47 5.07
N PHE A 24 21.41 -3.75 5.35
CA PHE A 24 20.63 -2.97 6.32
C PHE A 24 21.31 -2.84 7.68
N PHE A 25 21.84 -3.93 8.25
CA PHE A 25 22.49 -3.89 9.55
C PHE A 25 23.87 -3.25 9.50
N GLY A 26 24.60 -3.39 8.38
CA GLY A 26 25.82 -2.65 8.12
C GLY A 26 25.57 -1.13 8.12
N SER A 27 24.63 -0.66 7.30
CA SER A 27 24.27 0.75 7.21
C SER A 27 23.68 1.31 8.51
N LEU A 28 22.86 0.53 9.23
CA LEU A 28 22.38 0.94 10.56
C LEU A 28 23.53 1.11 11.56
N GLN A 29 24.57 0.26 11.48
CA GLN A 29 25.77 0.40 12.30
C GLN A 29 26.61 1.61 11.88
N GLU A 30 26.64 1.97 10.61
CA GLU A 30 27.27 3.21 10.12
C GLU A 30 26.54 4.46 10.64
N ILE A 31 25.21 4.50 10.56
CA ILE A 31 24.39 5.59 11.14
C ILE A 31 24.70 5.73 12.64
N LYS A 32 24.77 4.62 13.38
CA LYS A 32 25.15 4.61 14.80
C LYS A 32 26.56 5.19 15.04
N ASN A 33 27.51 4.87 14.17
CA ASN A 33 28.87 5.42 14.25
C ASN A 33 28.86 6.93 13.96
N ASN A 34 28.11 7.37 12.95
CA ASN A 34 27.94 8.79 12.60
C ASN A 34 27.36 9.61 13.76
N VAL A 35 26.36 9.08 14.48
CA VAL A 35 25.84 9.69 15.71
C VAL A 35 26.95 9.80 16.76
N THR A 36 27.71 8.73 16.99
CA THR A 36 28.78 8.70 18.01
C THR A 36 29.92 9.68 17.69
N PHE A 37 30.21 9.90 16.41
CA PHE A 37 31.24 10.84 15.95
C PHE A 37 30.76 12.29 15.82
N GLY A 38 29.48 12.59 16.12
CA GLY A 38 28.94 13.94 15.98
C GLY A 38 28.87 14.42 14.53
N TYR A 39 28.69 13.48 13.59
CA TYR A 39 28.55 13.77 12.15
C TYR A 39 27.30 14.62 11.88
N TYR A 40 26.13 14.16 12.34
CA TYR A 40 24.87 14.88 12.19
C TYR A 40 24.85 16.16 13.01
N LYS A 41 24.44 17.27 12.39
CA LYS A 41 24.38 18.60 13.01
C LYS A 41 23.00 18.97 13.54
N ASN A 42 21.98 18.22 13.15
CA ASN A 42 20.61 18.41 13.60
C ASN A 42 19.85 17.07 13.52
N GLN A 43 18.66 17.03 14.13
CA GLN A 43 17.84 15.82 14.17
C GLN A 43 17.34 15.40 12.78
N TYR A 44 17.08 16.35 11.88
CA TYR A 44 16.59 16.06 10.52
C TYR A 44 17.61 15.26 9.73
N ALA A 45 18.88 15.65 9.80
CA ALA A 45 19.97 14.95 9.14
C ALA A 45 20.07 13.48 9.57
N PHE A 46 19.93 13.21 10.86
CA PHE A 46 19.95 11.85 11.39
C PHE A 46 18.70 11.05 10.99
N GLU A 47 17.50 11.61 11.16
CA GLU A 47 16.27 10.89 10.86
C GLU A 47 16.04 10.69 9.36
N ALA A 48 16.50 11.61 8.52
CA ALA A 48 16.48 11.44 7.07
C ALA A 48 17.41 10.33 6.59
N ASP A 49 18.60 10.20 7.17
CA ASP A 49 19.50 9.09 6.86
C ASP A 49 18.88 7.74 7.31
N LEU A 50 18.26 7.72 8.48
CA LEU A 50 17.52 6.54 8.96
C LEU A 50 16.33 6.19 8.05
N GLN A 51 15.51 7.17 7.65
CA GLN A 51 14.36 6.96 6.77
C GLN A 51 14.78 6.53 5.37
N HIS A 52 15.89 7.06 4.86
CA HIS A 52 16.46 6.65 3.58
C HIS A 52 16.92 5.19 3.61
N LEU A 53 17.55 4.76 4.71
CA LEU A 53 17.85 3.34 4.92
C LEU A 53 16.57 2.49 4.91
N ILE A 54 15.46 2.99 5.44
CA ILE A 54 14.16 2.29 5.35
C ILE A 54 13.69 2.16 3.90
N TYR A 55 13.70 3.25 3.12
CA TYR A 55 13.26 3.23 1.71
C TYR A 55 14.16 2.40 0.80
N SER A 56 15.46 2.32 1.11
CA SER A 56 16.43 1.54 0.35
C SER A 56 16.13 0.03 0.32
N MET A 57 15.24 -0.47 1.18
CA MET A 57 14.78 -1.86 1.13
C MET A 57 13.82 -2.14 -0.05
N HIS A 58 13.25 -1.10 -0.67
CA HIS A 58 12.34 -1.22 -1.81
C HIS A 58 11.22 -2.24 -1.59
N ASP A 59 10.62 -2.25 -0.40
CA ASP A 59 9.53 -3.14 0.00
C ASP A 59 8.43 -2.29 0.64
N ARG A 60 7.27 -2.17 -0.04
CA ARG A 60 6.12 -1.39 0.45
C ARG A 60 5.51 -1.91 1.75
N HIS A 61 5.76 -3.15 2.17
CA HIS A 61 5.38 -3.60 3.52
C HIS A 61 6.33 -3.05 4.60
N VAL A 62 7.49 -2.53 4.21
CA VAL A 62 8.45 -1.92 5.12
C VAL A 62 8.23 -0.42 5.17
N SER A 63 7.82 0.06 6.33
CA SER A 63 7.47 1.47 6.54
C SER A 63 7.90 1.93 7.91
N LEU A 64 8.29 3.19 8.02
CA LEU A 64 8.55 3.86 9.29
C LEU A 64 7.87 5.22 9.26
N SER A 65 7.00 5.46 10.23
CA SER A 65 6.50 6.79 10.58
C SER A 65 6.93 7.07 12.01
N ALA A 66 7.97 7.89 12.15
CA ALA A 66 8.59 8.21 13.43
C ALA A 66 9.21 9.60 13.39
N GLY A 67 9.41 10.18 14.59
CA GLY A 67 10.20 11.38 14.76
C GLY A 67 9.69 12.58 13.94
N ILE A 68 10.60 13.48 13.60
CA ILE A 68 10.31 14.70 12.86
C ILE A 68 9.90 14.45 11.40
N LEU A 69 10.30 13.35 10.79
CA LEU A 69 9.89 13.02 9.41
C LEU A 69 8.45 12.54 9.32
N SER A 70 7.82 12.20 10.45
CA SER A 70 6.38 11.94 10.48
C SER A 70 5.52 13.21 10.48
N ALA A 71 6.12 14.38 10.71
CA ALA A 71 5.36 15.62 10.91
C ALA A 71 4.82 16.23 9.61
N PHE A 72 5.59 16.14 8.53
CA PHE A 72 5.25 16.75 7.25
C PHE A 72 5.51 15.79 6.09
N SER A 73 4.69 15.89 5.05
CA SER A 73 5.05 15.47 3.69
C SER A 73 5.08 16.70 2.79
N PHE A 74 5.61 16.53 1.58
CA PHE A 74 5.78 17.61 0.61
C PHE A 74 5.05 17.28 -0.70
N GLY A 75 4.58 18.32 -1.38
CA GLY A 75 3.81 18.17 -2.61
C GLY A 75 3.84 19.38 -3.51
N SER A 76 3.89 19.12 -4.81
CA SER A 76 3.70 20.13 -5.84
C SER A 76 2.23 20.55 -5.89
N PRO A 77 1.92 21.85 -6.04
CA PRO A 77 0.55 22.31 -6.31
C PRO A 77 0.05 21.92 -7.71
N TYR A 78 0.94 21.43 -8.58
CA TYR A 78 0.62 20.95 -9.93
C TYR A 78 0.95 19.48 -10.08
N ALA A 79 0.00 18.74 -10.64
CA ALA A 79 0.18 17.35 -11.01
C ALA A 79 0.83 17.18 -12.39
N LEU A 80 1.51 16.06 -12.59
CA LEU A 80 2.24 15.75 -13.82
C LEU A 80 1.62 14.54 -14.52
N VAL A 81 1.75 14.50 -15.84
CA VAL A 81 1.53 13.28 -16.63
C VAL A 81 2.73 13.03 -17.54
N SER A 82 2.97 11.77 -17.88
CA SER A 82 3.98 11.37 -18.87
C SER A 82 3.31 10.70 -20.05
N ALA A 83 3.34 11.34 -21.22
CA ALA A 83 2.60 10.90 -22.40
C ALA A 83 3.45 11.01 -23.67
N SER A 84 3.39 9.97 -24.50
CA SER A 84 3.97 9.94 -25.84
C SER A 84 3.09 10.70 -26.83
N PRO A 85 3.67 11.48 -27.76
CA PRO A 85 2.91 12.10 -28.84
C PRO A 85 2.19 11.10 -29.76
N ASP A 86 2.75 9.90 -29.95
CA ASP A 86 2.27 8.93 -30.95
C ASP A 86 2.28 7.46 -30.48
N GLY A 87 2.66 7.19 -29.23
CA GLY A 87 2.80 5.83 -28.68
C GLY A 87 4.06 5.09 -29.13
N LYS A 88 4.99 5.79 -29.80
CA LYS A 88 6.26 5.24 -30.32
C LYS A 88 7.45 6.06 -29.84
N GLN A 89 7.36 7.38 -29.94
CA GLN A 89 8.35 8.31 -29.40
C GLN A 89 8.36 8.25 -27.88
N ALA A 90 9.52 8.57 -27.30
CA ALA A 90 9.66 8.68 -25.85
C ALA A 90 8.62 9.67 -25.29
N PRO A 91 7.92 9.32 -24.20
CA PRO A 91 7.02 10.21 -23.51
C PRO A 91 7.67 11.54 -23.10
N GLN A 92 6.89 12.61 -23.20
CA GLN A 92 7.22 13.92 -22.64
C GLN A 92 6.37 14.15 -21.39
N VAL A 93 6.80 15.07 -20.52
CA VAL A 93 6.11 15.38 -19.26
C VAL A 93 5.28 16.65 -19.43
N TYR A 94 4.03 16.63 -18.95
CA TYR A 94 3.09 17.74 -19.05
C TYR A 94 2.44 18.03 -17.69
N ILE A 95 1.93 19.25 -17.52
CA ILE A 95 1.01 19.56 -16.41
C ILE A 95 -0.33 18.86 -16.69
N GLN A 96 -0.88 18.13 -15.71
CA GLN A 96 -2.14 17.39 -15.86
C GLN A 96 -3.30 18.31 -16.28
N ASP A 97 -3.43 19.47 -15.66
CA ASP A 97 -4.50 20.43 -15.95
C ASP A 97 -4.46 20.90 -17.41
N ASP A 98 -3.26 21.08 -17.98
CA ASP A 98 -3.11 21.44 -19.39
C ASP A 98 -3.67 20.32 -20.29
N ILE A 99 -3.48 19.05 -19.96
CA ILE A 99 -4.07 17.92 -20.70
C ILE A 99 -5.60 17.94 -20.61
N LEU A 100 -6.15 18.18 -19.42
CA LEU A 100 -7.59 18.19 -19.21
C LEU A 100 -8.28 19.35 -19.95
N VAL A 101 -7.72 20.55 -19.84
CA VAL A 101 -8.26 21.78 -20.46
C VAL A 101 -8.06 21.77 -21.96
N SER A 102 -6.88 21.37 -22.44
CA SER A 102 -6.56 21.35 -23.88
C SER A 102 -7.50 20.44 -24.67
N ARG A 103 -7.93 19.32 -24.11
CA ARG A 103 -8.94 18.43 -24.73
C ARG A 103 -10.30 19.09 -24.90
N GLN A 104 -10.68 19.97 -23.98
CA GLN A 104 -11.96 20.69 -24.04
C GLN A 104 -11.91 21.88 -24.99
N GLU A 105 -10.78 22.57 -25.04
CA GLU A 105 -10.61 23.84 -25.78
C GLU A 105 -9.97 23.67 -27.17
N GLY A 106 -9.34 22.53 -27.46
CA GLY A 106 -8.77 22.19 -28.76
C GLY A 106 -7.41 22.84 -29.07
N TRP A 107 -6.50 22.91 -28.09
CA TRP A 107 -5.11 23.34 -28.27
C TRP A 107 -4.12 22.22 -27.92
N ASP A 108 -2.85 22.37 -28.30
CA ASP A 108 -1.81 21.37 -28.00
C ASP A 108 -1.03 21.75 -26.73
N PRO A 109 -0.96 20.87 -25.71
CA PRO A 109 -0.21 21.16 -24.50
C PRO A 109 1.30 21.19 -24.74
N SER A 110 1.99 22.13 -24.08
CA SER A 110 3.46 22.23 -24.16
C SER A 110 4.09 21.34 -23.11
N PRO A 111 5.07 20.49 -23.45
CA PRO A 111 5.78 19.70 -22.47
C PRO A 111 6.71 20.57 -21.63
N ILE A 112 6.98 20.10 -20.41
CA ILE A 112 8.00 20.61 -19.50
C ILE A 112 9.35 20.12 -20.02
N VAL A 113 10.35 21.01 -20.06
CA VAL A 113 11.72 20.70 -20.48
C VAL A 113 12.69 20.72 -19.31
N SER A 114 12.43 21.54 -18.28
CA SER A 114 13.26 21.61 -17.09
C SER A 114 12.43 21.87 -15.84
N ILE A 115 12.95 21.39 -14.69
CA ILE A 115 12.47 21.74 -13.36
C ILE A 115 13.66 22.32 -12.59
N ASN A 116 13.52 23.54 -12.06
CA ASN A 116 14.58 24.25 -11.35
C ASN A 116 15.91 24.34 -12.15
N GLY A 117 15.81 24.45 -13.48
CA GLY A 117 16.97 24.53 -14.38
C GLY A 117 17.67 23.19 -14.68
N GLU A 118 17.16 22.07 -14.14
CA GLU A 118 17.61 20.71 -14.46
C GLU A 118 16.67 20.05 -15.47
N ASP A 119 17.19 19.22 -16.38
CA ASP A 119 16.37 18.45 -17.32
C ASP A 119 15.24 17.71 -16.60
N VAL A 120 14.02 17.79 -17.14
CA VAL A 120 12.82 17.26 -16.46
C VAL A 120 12.92 15.76 -16.17
N VAL A 121 13.53 14.97 -17.06
CA VAL A 121 13.66 13.52 -16.87
C VAL A 121 14.71 13.21 -15.82
N GLU A 122 15.83 13.94 -15.84
CA GLU A 122 16.89 13.81 -14.84
C GLU A 122 16.38 14.15 -13.43
N TYR A 123 15.74 15.31 -13.29
CA TYR A 123 15.17 15.79 -12.03
C TYR A 123 14.15 14.79 -11.46
N LEU A 124 13.17 14.37 -12.27
CA LEU A 124 12.12 13.46 -11.82
C LEU A 124 12.67 12.05 -11.56
N THR A 125 13.69 11.59 -12.27
CA THR A 125 14.34 10.30 -11.98
C THR A 125 14.99 10.32 -10.60
N LYS A 126 15.71 11.39 -10.24
CA LYS A 126 16.31 11.56 -8.90
C LYS A 126 15.22 11.68 -7.82
N PHE A 127 14.19 12.47 -8.09
CA PHE A 127 13.07 12.66 -7.17
C PHE A 127 12.33 11.34 -6.88
N ALA A 128 12.04 10.56 -7.92
CA ALA A 128 11.41 9.24 -7.83
C ALA A 128 12.26 8.26 -7.01
N ALA A 129 13.57 8.15 -7.30
CA ALA A 129 14.45 7.24 -6.59
C ALA A 129 14.55 7.57 -5.09
N LEU A 130 14.66 8.87 -4.75
CA LEU A 130 14.72 9.33 -3.37
C LEU A 130 13.41 9.10 -2.60
N ASN A 131 12.26 9.29 -3.25
CA ASN A 131 10.93 9.18 -2.64
C ASN A 131 10.21 7.87 -3.00
N SER A 132 10.94 6.82 -3.42
CA SER A 132 10.35 5.53 -3.74
C SER A 132 9.75 4.90 -2.49
N VAL A 133 8.43 4.73 -2.49
CA VAL A 133 7.67 4.10 -1.40
C VAL A 133 7.62 2.56 -1.54
N GLY A 134 8.68 1.96 -2.08
CA GLY A 134 8.85 0.51 -2.09
C GLY A 134 8.69 -0.21 -3.43
N MET A 135 9.03 0.43 -4.55
CA MET A 135 9.06 -0.26 -5.84
C MET A 135 10.43 -0.88 -6.12
N VAL A 136 10.45 -2.08 -6.67
CA VAL A 136 11.67 -2.81 -7.06
C VAL A 136 12.17 -2.49 -8.46
N GLU A 137 11.57 -1.53 -9.17
CA GLU A 137 12.02 -1.10 -10.49
C GLU A 137 11.74 0.40 -10.76
N PRO A 138 12.67 1.10 -11.44
CA PRO A 138 12.54 2.53 -11.75
C PRO A 138 11.36 2.94 -12.64
N HIS A 139 10.86 2.04 -13.49
CA HIS A 139 9.70 2.38 -14.33
C HIS A 139 8.44 2.55 -13.50
N ALA A 140 8.24 1.73 -12.46
CA ALA A 140 7.15 1.90 -11.52
C ALA A 140 7.36 3.11 -10.62
N ASP A 141 8.59 3.39 -10.17
CA ASP A 141 8.90 4.62 -9.44
C ASP A 141 8.55 5.88 -10.24
N TRP A 142 8.83 5.90 -11.54
CA TRP A 142 8.41 6.97 -12.44
C TRP A 142 6.89 7.10 -12.51
N ASN A 143 6.18 5.98 -12.65
CA ASN A 143 4.72 5.99 -12.69
C ASN A 143 4.09 6.50 -11.38
N GLN A 144 4.73 6.31 -10.23
CA GLN A 144 4.27 6.88 -8.96
C GLN A 144 4.37 8.41 -8.87
N LEU A 145 5.06 9.06 -9.79
CA LEU A 145 5.08 10.53 -9.87
C LEU A 145 3.91 11.09 -10.69
N MET A 146 3.31 10.27 -11.54
CA MET A 146 2.40 10.70 -12.59
C MET A 146 0.95 10.48 -12.17
N SER A 147 0.10 11.45 -12.45
CA SER A 147 -1.35 11.37 -12.24
C SER A 147 -2.03 10.59 -13.36
N GLY A 148 -3.16 9.97 -13.03
CA GLY A 148 -4.02 9.32 -14.02
C GLY A 148 -5.40 8.97 -13.47
N PRO A 149 -6.35 8.62 -14.36
CA PRO A 149 -7.75 8.36 -14.00
C PRO A 149 -7.96 7.31 -12.90
N ALA A 150 -7.16 6.23 -12.90
CA ALA A 150 -7.23 5.18 -11.87
C ALA A 150 -6.81 5.67 -10.48
N GLN A 151 -6.00 6.73 -10.41
CA GLN A 151 -5.63 7.38 -9.15
C GLN A 151 -6.74 8.36 -8.71
N ASP A 152 -7.29 9.13 -9.65
CA ASP A 152 -8.34 10.13 -9.38
C ASP A 152 -9.57 9.51 -8.69
N ILE A 153 -10.02 8.34 -9.17
CA ILE A 153 -11.18 7.62 -8.60
C ILE A 153 -10.92 7.04 -7.20
N GLN A 154 -9.66 6.96 -6.78
CA GLN A 154 -9.27 6.53 -5.44
C GLN A 154 -9.03 7.70 -4.48
N GLY A 155 -8.89 8.94 -4.99
CA GLY A 155 -8.78 10.14 -4.16
C GLY A 155 -7.46 10.30 -3.39
N TYR A 156 -6.41 9.55 -3.74
CA TYR A 156 -5.09 9.63 -3.10
C TYR A 156 -4.14 10.57 -3.85
N PHE A 157 -3.19 11.17 -3.12
CA PHE A 157 -2.07 11.91 -3.72
C PHE A 157 -1.00 10.93 -4.24
N ASN A 158 -0.29 11.34 -5.29
CA ASN A 158 0.90 10.63 -5.76
C ASN A 158 2.17 11.23 -5.14
N THR A 159 3.31 10.59 -5.39
CA THR A 159 4.60 10.96 -4.78
C THR A 159 4.99 12.40 -5.07
N PHE A 160 4.65 12.94 -6.24
CA PHE A 160 4.99 14.32 -6.60
C PHE A 160 4.04 15.36 -5.98
N THR A 161 2.76 15.03 -5.80
CA THR A 161 1.71 15.99 -5.42
C THR A 161 1.41 16.05 -3.92
N GLY A 162 1.85 15.08 -3.11
CA GLY A 162 1.56 15.16 -1.67
C GLY A 162 2.18 14.15 -0.72
N VAL A 163 2.89 13.12 -1.20
CA VAL A 163 3.48 12.09 -0.32
C VAL A 163 5.01 12.04 -0.34
N ALA A 164 5.68 13.06 -0.88
CA ALA A 164 7.14 13.16 -0.79
C ALA A 164 7.58 13.28 0.68
N THR A 165 8.55 12.48 1.08
CA THR A 165 8.98 12.36 2.48
C THR A 165 10.13 13.29 2.80
N PHE A 166 11.05 13.45 1.86
CA PHE A 166 12.23 14.29 2.01
C PHE A 166 11.93 15.71 1.54
N TYR A 167 12.37 16.70 2.32
CA TYR A 167 12.22 18.11 1.97
C TYR A 167 12.92 18.41 0.63
N PRO A 168 12.17 18.81 -0.42
CA PRO A 168 12.73 18.99 -1.76
C PRO A 168 13.32 20.40 -2.00
N GLY A 169 13.17 21.32 -1.04
CA GLY A 169 13.48 22.75 -1.19
C GLY A 169 12.23 23.61 -1.27
N ASP A 170 12.41 24.94 -1.32
CA ASP A 170 11.30 25.90 -1.32
C ASP A 170 10.71 26.13 -2.71
N GLU A 171 11.56 26.38 -3.71
CA GLU A 171 11.18 26.83 -5.05
C GLU A 171 10.92 25.65 -5.99
N LEU A 172 9.91 25.81 -6.85
CA LEU A 172 9.56 24.87 -7.90
C LEU A 172 9.23 25.64 -9.18
N ILE A 173 10.16 25.61 -10.14
CA ILE A 173 10.09 26.36 -11.39
C ILE A 173 10.00 25.36 -12.54
N PHE A 174 8.89 25.39 -13.28
CA PHE A 174 8.72 24.60 -14.50
C PHE A 174 9.03 25.45 -15.72
N GLU A 175 9.92 24.99 -16.59
CA GLU A 175 10.16 25.61 -17.90
C GLU A 175 9.56 24.73 -19.01
N PHE A 176 8.90 25.35 -19.98
CA PHE A 176 8.15 24.67 -21.03
C PHE A 176 8.85 24.81 -22.39
N ALA A 177 8.63 23.83 -23.28
CA ALA A 177 9.20 23.83 -24.64
C ALA A 177 8.78 25.03 -25.50
N ASN A 178 7.62 25.65 -25.21
CA ASN A 178 7.16 26.88 -25.87
C ASN A 178 7.87 28.16 -25.40
N GLY A 179 8.81 28.08 -24.44
CA GLY A 179 9.56 29.19 -23.88
C GLY A 179 8.88 29.94 -22.73
N THR A 180 7.71 29.48 -22.25
CA THR A 180 7.09 30.01 -21.02
C THR A 180 7.65 29.32 -19.78
N SER A 181 7.46 29.93 -18.61
CA SER A 181 7.78 29.32 -17.31
C SER A 181 6.62 29.48 -16.32
N LEU A 182 6.59 28.60 -15.33
CA LEU A 182 5.66 28.62 -14.21
C LEU A 182 6.46 28.56 -12.90
N ASP A 183 6.47 29.67 -12.17
CA ASP A 183 7.13 29.79 -10.88
C ASP A 183 6.13 29.47 -9.77
N THR A 184 6.47 28.51 -8.91
CA THR A 184 5.67 28.13 -7.75
C THR A 184 6.55 27.62 -6.60
N TRP A 185 5.94 27.02 -5.60
CA TRP A 185 6.61 26.55 -4.39
C TRP A 185 6.13 25.17 -4.00
N TRP A 186 7.02 24.41 -3.37
CA TRP A 186 6.64 23.19 -2.68
C TRP A 186 5.73 23.51 -1.50
N LEU A 187 4.74 22.66 -1.28
CA LEU A 187 3.83 22.76 -0.17
C LEU A 187 4.23 21.77 0.91
N ALA A 188 4.29 22.24 2.16
CA ALA A 188 4.39 21.38 3.32
C ALA A 188 2.98 20.99 3.79
N LEU A 189 2.72 19.69 3.80
CA LEU A 189 1.47 19.09 4.24
C LEU A 189 1.65 18.59 5.66
N TYR A 190 0.95 19.17 6.63
CA TYR A 190 1.03 18.75 8.02
C TYR A 190 0.29 17.42 8.23
N ASN A 191 1.00 16.43 8.73
CA ASN A 191 0.57 15.04 8.83
C ASN A 191 0.04 14.65 10.22
N THR A 192 -0.23 15.61 11.10
CA THR A 192 -0.84 15.30 12.40
C THR A 192 -2.29 15.77 12.43
N LEU A 193 -3.21 14.83 12.62
CA LEU A 193 -4.65 15.10 12.75
C LEU A 193 -5.05 15.37 14.21
N GLU A 194 -4.17 15.04 15.16
CA GLU A 194 -4.38 15.32 16.58
C GLU A 194 -3.99 16.76 16.91
N TYR A 195 -4.73 17.40 17.81
CA TYR A 195 -4.29 18.70 18.34
C TYR A 195 -3.08 18.51 19.26
N THR A 196 -1.99 19.20 18.94
CA THR A 196 -0.73 19.08 19.67
C THR A 196 -0.53 20.17 20.72
N GLY A 197 -1.43 21.16 20.79
CA GLY A 197 -1.10 22.46 21.39
C GLY A 197 -0.22 23.30 20.46
N PRO A 198 0.09 24.56 20.80
CA PRO A 198 0.95 25.39 19.98
C PRO A 198 2.41 24.89 20.05
N LEU A 199 2.95 24.44 18.92
CA LEU A 199 4.38 24.13 18.77
C LEU A 199 5.12 25.42 18.38
N THR A 200 5.64 26.14 19.38
CA THR A 200 6.15 27.51 19.19
C THR A 200 7.67 27.59 19.05
N THR A 201 8.37 26.54 19.47
CA THR A 201 9.84 26.46 19.43
C THR A 201 10.29 25.14 18.79
N GLY A 202 11.56 25.08 18.35
CA GLY A 202 12.17 23.82 17.92
C GLY A 202 12.22 22.76 19.03
N GLY A 203 12.27 23.18 20.30
CA GLY A 203 12.18 22.29 21.45
C GLY A 203 10.80 21.65 21.59
N ASP A 204 9.72 22.43 21.44
CA ASP A 204 8.34 21.91 21.46
C ASP A 204 8.14 20.85 20.36
N PHE A 205 8.66 21.15 19.17
CA PHE A 205 8.59 20.25 18.02
C PHE A 205 9.36 18.94 18.26
N TYR A 206 10.61 19.04 18.77
CA TYR A 206 11.43 17.88 19.11
C TYR A 206 10.77 17.02 20.19
N ASN A 207 10.30 17.63 21.27
CA ASN A 207 9.69 16.90 22.39
C ASN A 207 8.43 16.15 21.93
N TYR A 208 7.59 16.78 21.11
CA TYR A 208 6.38 16.12 20.63
C TYR A 208 6.67 15.01 19.61
N PHE A 209 7.39 15.32 18.53
CA PHE A 209 7.56 14.37 17.43
C PHE A 209 8.63 13.31 17.71
N VAL A 210 9.72 13.67 18.38
CA VAL A 210 10.85 12.76 18.63
C VAL A 210 10.71 12.01 19.93
N LEU A 211 10.30 12.69 21.01
CA LEU A 211 10.18 12.06 22.33
C LEU A 211 8.76 11.56 22.65
N GLY A 212 7.74 12.02 21.90
CA GLY A 212 6.35 11.67 22.18
C GLY A 212 5.81 12.36 23.44
N PHE A 213 6.30 13.55 23.76
CA PHE A 213 5.87 14.32 24.92
C PHE A 213 4.85 15.38 24.53
N ILE A 214 3.76 15.47 25.28
CA ILE A 214 2.79 16.54 25.11
C ILE A 214 3.42 17.86 25.59
N PRO A 215 3.34 18.97 24.83
CA PRO A 215 3.78 20.27 25.30
C PRO A 215 3.04 20.68 26.57
N ALA A 216 3.72 21.29 27.55
CA ALA A 216 3.07 21.78 28.77
C ALA A 216 1.94 22.82 28.51
N SER A 217 1.92 23.41 27.31
CA SER A 217 0.87 24.33 26.83
C SER A 217 -0.39 23.63 26.31
N TYR A 218 -0.38 22.31 26.14
CA TYR A 218 -1.54 21.55 25.70
C TYR A 218 -2.58 21.47 26.81
N ASP A 219 -3.82 21.89 26.50
CA ASP A 219 -4.98 21.73 27.35
C ASP A 219 -6.01 20.84 26.64
N PRO A 220 -6.26 19.61 27.11
CA PRO A 220 -7.24 18.71 26.49
C PRO A 220 -8.67 19.25 26.55
N ASN A 221 -8.96 20.24 27.41
CA ASN A 221 -10.28 20.87 27.50
C ASN A 221 -10.43 22.05 26.52
N ASN A 222 -9.34 22.51 25.91
CA ASN A 222 -9.32 23.70 25.06
C ASN A 222 -8.76 23.40 23.66
N VAL A 223 -9.26 22.33 23.03
CA VAL A 223 -8.95 21.98 21.64
C VAL A 223 -9.73 22.90 20.69
N PRO A 224 -9.10 23.52 19.67
CA PRO A 224 -9.80 24.31 18.65
C PRO A 224 -10.83 23.48 17.89
N ASP A 225 -11.94 24.08 17.47
CA ASP A 225 -13.04 23.36 16.81
C ASP A 225 -12.62 22.59 15.54
N VAL A 226 -11.61 23.06 14.81
CA VAL A 226 -11.06 22.38 13.62
C VAL A 226 -10.42 21.01 13.94
N PHE A 227 -9.98 20.79 15.18
CA PHE A 227 -9.43 19.52 15.65
C PHE A 227 -10.43 18.71 16.48
N ARG A 228 -11.63 19.26 16.74
CA ARG A 228 -12.66 18.53 17.48
C ARG A 228 -13.39 17.59 16.53
N PRO A 229 -13.41 16.28 16.80
CA PRO A 229 -14.21 15.37 15.99
C PRO A 229 -15.69 15.75 16.11
N ASN A 230 -16.42 15.76 14.99
CA ASN A 230 -17.85 16.03 15.01
C ASN A 230 -18.58 14.95 15.83
N PRO A 231 -19.27 15.32 16.94
CA PRO A 231 -19.92 14.36 17.83
C PRO A 231 -21.26 13.85 17.29
N SER A 232 -21.76 14.39 16.17
CA SER A 232 -22.96 13.85 15.54
C SER A 232 -22.68 12.43 15.02
N PRO A 233 -23.59 11.46 15.24
CA PRO A 233 -23.54 10.22 14.48
C PRO A 233 -23.60 10.64 13.01
N TYR A 234 -22.53 10.35 12.27
CA TYR A 234 -22.51 10.61 10.84
C TYR A 234 -23.66 9.81 10.22
N ASN A 235 -24.75 10.50 9.83
CA ASN A 235 -25.83 9.89 9.06
C ASN A 235 -25.30 9.72 7.63
N PHE A 236 -24.68 8.57 7.39
CA PHE A 236 -24.07 8.23 6.11
C PHE A 236 -25.15 7.89 5.07
N THR A 237 -25.55 8.89 4.29
CA THR A 237 -26.03 8.65 2.92
C THR A 237 -24.89 9.08 2.00
N VAL A 238 -23.94 8.19 1.75
CA VAL A 238 -22.92 8.41 0.72
C VAL A 238 -23.66 8.48 -0.62
N PRO A 239 -23.50 9.54 -1.43
CA PRO A 239 -24.10 9.59 -2.76
C PRO A 239 -23.48 8.47 -3.61
N GLN A 240 -24.20 7.36 -3.77
CA GLN A 240 -23.75 6.27 -4.63
C GLN A 240 -23.67 6.80 -6.06
N THR A 241 -22.48 6.79 -6.63
CA THR A 241 -22.29 7.04 -8.05
C THR A 241 -22.61 5.76 -8.82
N SER A 242 -23.10 5.89 -10.05
CA SER A 242 -23.34 4.74 -10.92
C SER A 242 -22.17 4.46 -11.88
N ASN A 243 -21.16 5.33 -11.90
CA ASN A 243 -20.00 5.25 -12.77
C ASN A 243 -18.88 6.20 -12.30
N TRP A 244 -17.69 6.01 -12.85
CA TRP A 244 -16.50 6.82 -12.56
C TRP A 244 -16.31 8.04 -13.46
N ASN A 245 -17.22 8.30 -14.42
CA ASN A 245 -17.03 9.32 -15.44
C ASN A 245 -16.77 10.71 -14.83
N SER A 246 -17.60 11.16 -13.88
CA SER A 246 -17.41 12.48 -13.27
C SER A 246 -16.17 12.57 -12.38
N ALA A 247 -15.85 11.51 -11.62
CA ALA A 247 -14.71 11.50 -10.70
C ALA A 247 -13.36 11.48 -11.44
N SER A 248 -13.36 10.96 -12.67
CA SER A 248 -12.18 10.84 -13.54
C SER A 248 -12.10 11.90 -14.64
N SER A 249 -12.82 13.02 -14.49
CA SER A 249 -12.87 14.10 -15.50
C SER A 249 -13.26 13.62 -16.90
N GLY A 250 -14.16 12.65 -16.97
CA GLY A 250 -14.68 12.06 -18.20
C GLY A 250 -13.86 10.90 -18.77
N ALA A 251 -12.81 10.44 -18.09
CA ALA A 251 -11.92 9.41 -18.64
C ALA A 251 -12.51 8.00 -18.65
N TYR A 252 -13.23 7.60 -17.58
CA TYR A 252 -13.97 6.34 -17.56
C TYR A 252 -15.31 6.49 -18.29
N PRO A 253 -15.79 5.44 -19.01
CA PRO A 253 -17.12 5.45 -19.62
C PRO A 253 -18.24 5.64 -18.58
N ASN A 254 -19.36 6.21 -19.03
CA ASN A 254 -20.51 6.50 -18.17
C ASN A 254 -21.54 5.35 -18.09
N ASP A 255 -21.29 4.26 -18.80
CA ASP A 255 -22.17 3.11 -19.03
C ASP A 255 -21.54 1.75 -18.61
N PRO A 256 -21.03 1.62 -17.37
CA PRO A 256 -20.54 0.33 -16.89
C PRO A 256 -21.64 -0.73 -16.89
N ILE A 257 -21.29 -1.96 -17.27
CA ILE A 257 -22.19 -3.14 -17.26
C ILE A 257 -22.22 -3.85 -15.91
N ALA A 258 -21.17 -3.65 -15.10
CA ALA A 258 -21.10 -4.13 -13.72
C ALA A 258 -20.57 -2.99 -12.84
N VAL A 259 -21.21 -2.77 -11.69
CA VAL A 259 -20.87 -1.69 -10.77
C VAL A 259 -20.94 -2.22 -9.35
N GLN A 260 -19.82 -2.13 -8.63
CA GLN A 260 -19.82 -2.46 -7.22
C GLN A 260 -20.73 -1.50 -6.45
N ARG A 261 -21.49 -2.04 -5.50
CA ARG A 261 -22.27 -1.20 -4.58
C ARG A 261 -21.35 -0.29 -3.79
N ASP A 262 -21.88 0.85 -3.38
CA ASP A 262 -21.14 1.91 -2.67
C ASP A 262 -20.00 2.55 -3.49
N LEU A 263 -20.15 2.56 -4.82
CA LEU A 263 -19.20 3.20 -5.73
C LEU A 263 -19.10 4.70 -5.47
N SER A 264 -18.01 5.15 -4.86
CA SER A 264 -17.62 6.56 -4.76
C SER A 264 -16.22 6.66 -4.17
N VAL A 265 -15.57 7.82 -4.28
CA VAL A 265 -14.25 8.07 -3.64
C VAL A 265 -14.32 7.94 -2.12
N GLU A 266 -15.50 8.19 -1.52
CA GLU A 266 -15.74 8.11 -0.07
C GLU A 266 -16.21 6.72 0.39
N GLY A 267 -16.68 5.89 -0.54
CA GLY A 267 -17.31 4.59 -0.27
C GLY A 267 -16.34 3.42 -0.46
N GLY A 268 -16.83 2.20 -0.20
CA GLY A 268 -16.03 0.99 -0.37
C GLY A 268 -15.97 0.47 -1.81
N GLY A 269 -16.94 0.83 -2.65
CA GLY A 269 -17.07 0.31 -4.00
C GLY A 269 -16.02 0.87 -4.96
N VAL A 270 -15.29 -0.03 -5.65
CA VAL A 270 -14.23 0.34 -6.61
C VAL A 270 -14.32 -0.38 -7.96
N VAL A 271 -14.90 -1.59 -7.99
CA VAL A 271 -14.92 -2.45 -9.17
C VAL A 271 -15.97 -1.99 -10.18
N THR A 272 -15.56 -1.89 -11.43
CA THR A 272 -16.45 -1.59 -12.57
C THR A 272 -16.11 -2.47 -13.77
N GLY A 273 -17.13 -2.84 -14.53
CA GLY A 273 -17.01 -3.64 -15.75
C GLY A 273 -17.57 -2.91 -16.97
N TYR A 274 -16.96 -3.11 -18.15
CA TYR A 274 -17.30 -2.42 -19.40
C TYR A 274 -17.21 -3.37 -20.61
N PHE A 275 -17.84 -2.99 -21.73
CA PHE A 275 -17.57 -3.57 -23.05
C PHE A 275 -16.96 -2.50 -23.94
N LEU A 276 -15.95 -2.87 -24.74
CA LEU A 276 -15.42 -1.99 -25.77
C LEU A 276 -16.34 -1.97 -27.00
N ASP A 277 -16.23 -0.90 -27.80
CA ASP A 277 -17.03 -0.70 -29.01
C ASP A 277 -16.86 -1.80 -30.07
N ASP A 278 -15.78 -2.59 -29.98
CA ASP A 278 -15.56 -3.77 -30.82
C ASP A 278 -16.58 -4.90 -30.57
N ASN A 279 -17.34 -4.84 -29.46
CA ASN A 279 -18.31 -5.84 -28.98
C ASN A 279 -17.74 -7.27 -28.81
N THR A 280 -16.41 -7.40 -28.73
CA THR A 280 -15.70 -8.67 -28.55
C THR A 280 -14.83 -8.70 -27.30
N THR A 281 -14.52 -7.52 -26.75
CA THR A 281 -13.63 -7.33 -25.62
C THR A 281 -14.39 -6.74 -24.42
N GLY A 282 -14.35 -7.45 -23.30
CA GLY A 282 -14.81 -6.94 -22.00
C GLY A 282 -13.64 -6.39 -21.18
N VAL A 283 -13.92 -5.43 -20.30
CA VAL A 283 -12.92 -4.86 -19.40
C VAL A 283 -13.43 -4.92 -17.96
N LEU A 284 -12.61 -5.45 -17.06
CA LEU A 284 -12.84 -5.43 -15.61
C LEU A 284 -11.79 -4.55 -14.94
N SER A 285 -12.18 -3.41 -14.40
CA SER A 285 -11.31 -2.50 -13.67
C SER A 285 -11.34 -2.84 -12.18
N ILE A 286 -10.16 -3.15 -11.61
CA ILE A 286 -9.95 -3.44 -10.19
C ILE A 286 -8.82 -2.53 -9.68
N PRO A 287 -9.14 -1.27 -9.29
CA PRO A 287 -8.13 -0.31 -8.84
C PRO A 287 -7.50 -0.67 -7.49
N THR A 288 -8.16 -1.50 -6.66
CA THR A 288 -7.64 -1.94 -5.36
C THR A 288 -8.31 -3.23 -4.90
N PHE A 289 -7.59 -4.05 -4.13
CA PHE A 289 -8.16 -5.17 -3.35
C PHE A 289 -8.45 -4.77 -1.90
N ASN A 290 -8.28 -3.50 -1.54
CA ASN A 290 -8.53 -3.01 -0.20
C ASN A 290 -10.03 -2.79 -0.02
N GLN A 291 -10.71 -3.81 0.50
CA GLN A 291 -12.13 -3.81 0.80
C GLN A 291 -12.31 -4.13 2.28
N VAL A 292 -13.47 -3.85 2.85
CA VAL A 292 -13.78 -4.10 4.27
C VAL A 292 -15.27 -4.28 4.44
N GLY A 293 -15.69 -4.94 5.53
CA GLY A 293 -17.12 -5.16 5.80
C GLY A 293 -17.84 -5.76 4.60
N TRP A 294 -19.08 -5.32 4.34
CA TRP A 294 -19.92 -5.84 3.24
C TRP A 294 -19.36 -5.59 1.84
N ASP A 295 -18.40 -4.70 1.68
CA ASP A 295 -17.80 -4.42 0.39
C ASP A 295 -16.97 -5.59 -0.13
N VAL A 296 -16.45 -6.45 0.77
CA VAL A 296 -15.78 -7.72 0.41
C VAL A 296 -16.72 -8.65 -0.36
N ALA A 297 -17.95 -8.85 0.12
CA ALA A 297 -18.95 -9.67 -0.60
C ALA A 297 -19.39 -9.01 -1.91
N ASN A 298 -19.73 -7.71 -1.86
CA ASN A 298 -20.21 -7.00 -3.04
C ASN A 298 -19.13 -6.94 -4.14
N PHE A 299 -17.84 -6.90 -3.79
CA PHE A 299 -16.72 -6.99 -4.72
C PHE A 299 -16.79 -8.28 -5.53
N SER A 300 -16.84 -9.42 -4.85
CA SER A 300 -16.88 -10.75 -5.48
C SER A 300 -18.15 -10.93 -6.33
N ASP A 301 -19.31 -10.48 -5.84
CA ASP A 301 -20.58 -10.50 -6.58
C ASP A 301 -20.53 -9.66 -7.87
N THR A 302 -19.82 -8.52 -7.84
CA THR A 302 -19.67 -7.64 -9.00
C THR A 302 -18.82 -8.30 -10.09
N ILE A 303 -17.77 -9.02 -9.69
CA ILE A 303 -16.95 -9.80 -10.63
C ILE A 303 -17.77 -10.95 -11.24
N ASP A 304 -18.54 -11.69 -10.44
CA ASP A 304 -19.44 -12.74 -10.95
C ASP A 304 -20.48 -12.17 -11.92
N THR A 305 -21.01 -10.97 -11.63
CA THR A 305 -21.92 -10.24 -12.53
C THR A 305 -21.23 -9.89 -13.84
N PHE A 306 -20.04 -9.29 -13.81
CA PHE A 306 -19.26 -9.00 -15.02
C PHE A 306 -19.03 -10.27 -15.86
N ILE A 307 -18.60 -11.36 -15.23
CA ILE A 307 -18.33 -12.62 -15.93
C ILE A 307 -19.61 -13.14 -16.60
N SER A 308 -20.74 -13.15 -15.89
CA SER A 308 -22.02 -13.61 -16.44
C SER A 308 -22.48 -12.77 -17.61
N GLU A 309 -22.54 -11.45 -17.45
CA GLU A 309 -22.99 -10.51 -18.49
C GLU A 309 -22.08 -10.58 -19.73
N ALA A 310 -20.77 -10.71 -19.54
CA ALA A 310 -19.81 -10.85 -20.65
C ALA A 310 -20.00 -12.17 -21.40
N GLN A 311 -20.25 -13.29 -20.70
CA GLN A 311 -20.55 -14.58 -21.35
C GLN A 311 -21.87 -14.52 -22.12
N ASP A 312 -22.92 -13.94 -21.54
CA ASP A 312 -24.23 -13.78 -22.18
C ASP A 312 -24.17 -12.88 -23.43
N ALA A 313 -23.31 -11.86 -23.40
CA ALA A 313 -23.04 -10.98 -24.53
C ALA A 313 -22.10 -11.60 -25.60
N GLY A 314 -21.54 -12.79 -25.35
CA GLY A 314 -20.64 -13.46 -26.30
C GLY A 314 -19.24 -12.82 -26.38
N ILE A 315 -18.82 -12.13 -25.33
CA ILE A 315 -17.48 -11.54 -25.23
C ILE A 315 -16.42 -12.63 -25.30
N SER A 316 -15.48 -12.46 -26.22
CA SER A 316 -14.48 -13.49 -26.53
C SER A 316 -13.14 -13.27 -25.82
N ARG A 317 -12.87 -12.04 -25.37
CA ARG A 317 -11.61 -11.60 -24.76
C ARG A 317 -11.87 -10.68 -23.59
N VAL A 318 -10.98 -10.68 -22.60
CA VAL A 318 -11.09 -9.84 -21.40
C VAL A 318 -9.80 -9.12 -21.11
N ILE A 319 -9.89 -7.84 -20.78
CA ILE A 319 -8.85 -7.05 -20.13
C ILE A 319 -9.19 -6.97 -18.64
N ILE A 320 -8.24 -7.30 -17.78
CA ILE A 320 -8.31 -7.00 -16.34
C ILE A 320 -7.36 -5.84 -16.07
N ASP A 321 -7.91 -4.69 -15.70
CA ASP A 321 -7.15 -3.47 -15.44
C ASP A 321 -6.84 -3.33 -13.94
N LEU A 322 -5.55 -3.34 -13.61
CA LEU A 322 -5.00 -3.27 -12.27
C LEU A 322 -4.15 -2.00 -12.05
N GLN A 323 -4.34 -0.96 -12.86
CA GLN A 323 -3.64 0.31 -12.66
C GLN A 323 -3.85 0.85 -11.23
N GLN A 324 -2.78 1.40 -10.65
CA GLN A 324 -2.76 1.97 -9.29
C GLN A 324 -3.11 1.00 -8.15
N ASN A 325 -3.10 -0.32 -8.40
CA ASN A 325 -3.53 -1.31 -7.40
C ASN A 325 -2.42 -1.70 -6.42
N TYR A 326 -2.42 -1.06 -5.24
CA TYR A 326 -1.48 -1.34 -4.16
C TYR A 326 -1.78 -2.62 -3.35
N GLY A 327 -2.79 -3.40 -3.74
CA GLY A 327 -3.22 -4.61 -3.07
C GLY A 327 -4.37 -4.36 -2.09
N GLY A 328 -4.34 -5.04 -0.94
CA GLY A 328 -5.44 -5.07 0.03
C GLY A 328 -5.63 -6.47 0.60
N GLN A 329 -6.85 -6.97 0.62
CA GLN A 329 -7.15 -8.29 1.17
C GLN A 329 -6.64 -9.41 0.26
N ALA A 330 -5.86 -10.35 0.82
CA ALA A 330 -5.37 -11.51 0.08
C ALA A 330 -6.51 -12.46 -0.33
N GLU A 331 -7.59 -12.51 0.45
CA GLU A 331 -8.80 -13.30 0.18
C GLU A 331 -9.39 -12.97 -1.19
N LEU A 332 -9.60 -11.69 -1.49
CA LEU A 332 -10.15 -11.25 -2.76
C LEU A 332 -9.25 -11.60 -3.96
N ALA A 333 -7.93 -11.64 -3.79
CA ALA A 333 -7.03 -12.13 -4.83
C ALA A 333 -7.28 -13.62 -5.12
N PHE A 334 -7.41 -14.46 -4.07
CA PHE A 334 -7.72 -15.88 -4.21
C PHE A 334 -9.09 -16.11 -4.84
N VAL A 335 -10.13 -15.39 -4.39
CA VAL A 335 -11.50 -15.54 -4.90
C VAL A 335 -11.57 -15.09 -6.35
N THR A 336 -10.99 -13.93 -6.70
CA THR A 336 -10.98 -13.44 -8.08
C THR A 336 -10.29 -14.43 -9.01
N PHE A 337 -9.12 -14.98 -8.63
CA PHE A 337 -8.46 -16.02 -9.41
C PHE A 337 -9.38 -17.23 -9.63
N LYS A 338 -10.09 -17.67 -8.59
CA LYS A 338 -11.00 -18.81 -8.65
C LYS A 338 -12.23 -18.55 -9.52
N GLN A 339 -12.71 -17.30 -9.61
CA GLN A 339 -13.82 -16.92 -10.50
C GLN A 339 -13.43 -17.02 -11.98
N PHE A 340 -12.19 -16.68 -12.34
CA PHE A 340 -11.66 -16.81 -13.70
C PHE A 340 -11.15 -18.22 -14.04
N PHE A 341 -10.62 -18.96 -13.05
CA PHE A 341 -10.10 -20.32 -13.24
C PHE A 341 -10.68 -21.29 -12.20
N PRO A 342 -11.98 -21.62 -12.27
CA PRO A 342 -12.65 -22.39 -11.23
C PRO A 342 -12.07 -23.78 -10.89
N PRO A 343 -11.54 -24.59 -11.85
CA PRO A 343 -10.96 -25.88 -11.50
C PRO A 343 -9.55 -25.76 -10.88
N SER A 344 -8.90 -24.60 -10.97
CA SER A 344 -7.51 -24.40 -10.54
C SER A 344 -7.41 -24.14 -9.04
N VAL A 345 -6.29 -24.55 -8.44
CA VAL A 345 -5.91 -24.20 -7.06
C VAL A 345 -4.51 -23.58 -7.13
N PRO A 346 -4.35 -22.30 -6.78
CA PRO A 346 -3.07 -21.64 -6.87
C PRO A 346 -2.08 -22.16 -5.82
N PHE A 347 -0.78 -22.04 -6.10
CA PHE A 347 0.24 -22.47 -5.15
C PHE A 347 0.33 -21.52 -3.95
N ALA A 348 0.56 -20.22 -4.22
CA ALA A 348 0.62 -19.14 -3.24
C ALA A 348 1.45 -19.45 -1.97
N GLY A 349 2.57 -20.16 -2.12
CA GLY A 349 3.43 -20.53 -1.00
C GLY A 349 4.17 -19.33 -0.40
N SER A 350 4.38 -19.38 0.91
CA SER A 350 5.14 -18.36 1.61
C SER A 350 6.03 -18.94 2.70
N ARG A 351 7.03 -18.19 3.16
CA ARG A 351 7.94 -18.61 4.24
C ARG A 351 8.42 -17.40 5.03
N ARG A 352 9.00 -17.62 6.21
CA ARG A 352 9.62 -16.56 7.01
C ARG A 352 11.09 -16.83 7.28
N ARG A 353 11.83 -15.76 7.56
CA ARG A 353 13.18 -15.83 8.13
C ARG A 353 13.14 -16.47 9.53
N SER A 354 14.01 -17.43 9.76
CA SER A 354 14.15 -18.17 11.03
C SER A 354 15.26 -17.53 11.87
N HIS A 355 14.91 -17.02 13.05
CA HIS A 355 15.84 -16.47 14.03
C HIS A 355 15.36 -16.72 15.46
N GLU A 356 16.19 -16.43 16.46
CA GLU A 356 15.92 -16.77 17.87
C GLU A 356 14.59 -16.21 18.39
N LEU A 357 14.32 -14.92 18.21
CA LEU A 357 13.06 -14.31 18.65
C LEU A 357 11.84 -14.93 17.95
N ALA A 358 11.93 -15.24 16.66
CA ALA A 358 10.85 -15.93 15.95
C ALA A 358 10.61 -17.33 16.52
N ASN A 359 11.69 -18.05 16.88
CA ASN A 359 11.57 -19.36 17.49
C ASN A 359 10.89 -19.30 18.87
N ILE A 360 11.26 -18.32 19.69
CA ILE A 360 10.67 -18.11 21.02
C ILE A 360 9.17 -17.86 20.89
N LEU A 361 8.78 -16.92 20.02
CA LEU A 361 7.39 -16.56 19.83
C LEU A 361 6.57 -17.73 19.30
N GLY A 362 7.00 -18.33 18.19
CA GLY A 362 6.21 -19.40 17.58
C GLY A 362 6.15 -20.66 18.43
N SER A 363 7.23 -21.02 19.13
CA SER A 363 7.20 -22.14 20.07
C SER A 363 6.23 -21.90 21.22
N ALA A 364 6.24 -20.70 21.81
CA ALA A 364 5.33 -20.36 22.91
C ALA A 364 3.88 -20.29 22.44
N THR A 365 3.60 -19.59 21.35
CA THR A 365 2.24 -19.34 20.86
C THR A 365 1.60 -20.59 20.25
N THR A 366 2.31 -21.33 19.39
CA THR A 366 1.77 -22.59 18.84
C THR A 366 1.50 -23.61 19.95
N SER A 367 2.43 -23.78 20.91
CA SER A 367 2.23 -24.74 22.00
C SER A 367 1.06 -24.37 22.91
N PHE A 368 0.87 -23.08 23.19
CA PHE A 368 -0.29 -22.60 23.92
C PHE A 368 -1.58 -22.93 23.17
N TRP A 369 -1.67 -22.57 21.89
CA TRP A 369 -2.85 -22.82 21.07
C TRP A 369 -3.19 -24.32 20.97
N ASP A 370 -2.18 -25.17 20.77
CA ASP A 370 -2.34 -26.63 20.70
C ASP A 370 -2.87 -27.20 22.04
N SER A 371 -2.56 -26.56 23.17
CA SER A 371 -3.01 -27.00 24.50
C SER A 371 -4.48 -26.69 24.83
N LEU A 372 -5.09 -25.75 24.11
CA LEU A 372 -6.50 -25.37 24.32
C LEU A 372 -7.46 -26.51 23.98
N SER A 373 -8.41 -26.77 24.89
CA SER A 373 -9.44 -27.79 24.76
C SER A 373 -10.59 -27.33 23.86
N LEU A 374 -11.07 -28.23 22.99
CA LEU A 374 -12.32 -28.06 22.26
C LEU A 374 -13.56 -28.49 23.06
N GLN A 375 -13.40 -28.88 24.33
CA GLN A 375 -14.49 -29.32 25.20
C GLN A 375 -14.82 -28.30 26.29
N ASP A 376 -13.99 -27.25 26.42
CA ASP A 376 -14.21 -26.14 27.33
C ASP A 376 -14.56 -24.92 26.49
N GLU A 377 -15.77 -24.40 26.64
CA GLU A 377 -16.31 -23.33 25.77
C GLU A 377 -15.40 -22.08 25.71
N PRO A 378 -14.88 -21.53 26.84
CA PRO A 378 -13.91 -20.43 26.78
C PRO A 378 -12.62 -20.77 26.03
N GLU A 379 -12.06 -21.96 26.22
CA GLU A 379 -10.83 -22.37 25.52
C GLU A 379 -11.09 -22.64 24.03
N GLU A 380 -12.23 -23.22 23.68
CA GLU A 380 -12.63 -23.46 22.29
C GLU A 380 -12.73 -22.15 21.53
N ALA A 381 -13.40 -21.17 22.11
CA ALA A 381 -13.62 -19.89 21.45
C ALA A 381 -12.31 -19.09 21.30
N LEU A 382 -11.42 -19.13 22.30
CA LEU A 382 -10.05 -18.62 22.16
C LEU A 382 -9.26 -19.37 21.07
N LYS A 383 -9.43 -20.69 20.96
CA LYS A 383 -8.76 -21.50 19.94
C LYS A 383 -9.20 -21.11 18.53
N TYR A 384 -10.48 -20.84 18.33
CA TYR A 384 -10.99 -20.35 17.04
C TYR A 384 -10.55 -18.91 16.74
N GLN A 385 -10.50 -18.04 17.75
CA GLN A 385 -10.00 -16.68 17.56
C GLN A 385 -8.52 -16.65 17.12
N GLU A 386 -7.68 -17.50 17.71
CA GLU A 386 -6.23 -17.48 17.50
C GLU A 386 -5.75 -18.41 16.36
N VAL A 387 -6.65 -19.15 15.71
CA VAL A 387 -6.30 -20.15 14.66
C VAL A 387 -5.50 -19.56 13.49
N ALA A 388 -5.74 -18.30 13.14
CA ALA A 388 -5.07 -17.61 12.03
C ALA A 388 -3.88 -16.75 12.47
N ASN A 389 -3.58 -16.70 13.78
CA ASN A 389 -2.44 -15.96 14.31
C ASN A 389 -1.15 -16.39 13.58
N GLU A 390 -0.33 -15.43 13.15
CA GLU A 390 0.89 -15.71 12.38
C GLU A 390 1.89 -16.63 13.12
N TRP A 391 1.78 -16.73 14.44
CA TRP A 391 2.63 -17.57 15.30
C TRP A 391 1.99 -18.91 15.70
N VAL A 392 0.80 -19.21 15.16
CA VAL A 392 0.11 -20.51 15.24
C VAL A 392 0.23 -21.19 13.87
N ILE A 393 0.92 -22.34 13.80
CA ILE A 393 1.26 -22.98 12.51
C ILE A 393 0.53 -24.29 12.23
N THR A 394 0.06 -24.99 13.27
CA THR A 394 -0.60 -26.30 13.12
C THR A 394 -1.89 -26.29 12.29
N PRO A 395 -2.61 -25.16 12.11
CA PRO A 395 -3.71 -25.05 11.14
C PRO A 395 -3.26 -24.76 9.69
N ARG A 396 -1.98 -24.53 9.43
CA ARG A 396 -1.47 -24.18 8.08
C ARG A 396 -0.93 -25.39 7.36
N LEU A 397 -0.99 -25.37 6.03
CA LEU A 397 -0.50 -26.46 5.18
C LEU A 397 1.01 -26.39 4.98
N ASN A 398 1.68 -27.51 5.18
CA ASN A 398 3.03 -27.74 4.70
C ASN A 398 2.99 -27.96 3.17
N ALA A 399 3.63 -27.06 2.41
CA ALA A 399 3.58 -27.08 0.96
C ALA A 399 4.17 -28.35 0.33
N GLU A 400 5.08 -29.06 1.03
CA GLU A 400 5.70 -30.28 0.52
C GLU A 400 4.85 -31.53 0.72
N THR A 401 4.10 -31.57 1.82
CA THR A 401 3.29 -32.75 2.19
C THR A 401 1.83 -32.60 1.80
N GLY A 402 1.36 -31.36 1.58
CA GLY A 402 -0.05 -31.04 1.38
C GLY A 402 -0.91 -31.31 2.62
N ARG A 403 -0.30 -31.44 3.80
CA ARG A 403 -0.96 -31.67 5.08
C ARG A 403 -0.63 -30.56 6.04
N ASN A 404 -1.46 -30.39 7.06
CA ASN A 404 -1.21 -29.43 8.12
C ASN A 404 0.13 -29.72 8.83
N PHE A 405 0.84 -28.68 9.23
CA PHE A 405 2.01 -28.82 10.10
C PHE A 405 1.60 -29.48 11.42
N THR A 406 2.51 -30.29 11.97
CA THR A 406 2.28 -31.01 13.23
C THR A 406 2.86 -30.27 14.44
N SER A 407 3.76 -29.32 14.23
CA SER A 407 4.42 -28.54 15.29
C SER A 407 5.17 -27.33 14.75
N TRP A 408 5.47 -26.37 15.62
CA TRP A 408 6.36 -25.26 15.30
C TRP A 408 7.77 -25.73 14.87
N SER A 409 8.30 -26.77 15.50
CA SER A 409 9.64 -27.28 15.18
C SER A 409 9.73 -27.90 13.78
N GLU A 410 8.66 -28.53 13.29
CA GLU A 410 8.56 -28.95 11.89
C GLU A 410 8.65 -27.73 10.97
N TYR A 411 7.82 -26.72 11.22
CA TYR A 411 7.76 -25.52 10.40
C TYR A 411 9.06 -24.70 10.41
N PHE A 412 9.66 -24.49 11.57
CA PHE A 412 10.80 -23.58 11.76
C PHE A 412 12.03 -23.97 10.94
N GLY A 413 12.14 -25.24 10.54
CA GLY A 413 13.28 -25.77 9.80
C GLY A 413 14.55 -25.84 10.67
N PRO A 414 15.74 -25.58 10.12
CA PRO A 414 15.94 -24.53 9.13
C PRO A 414 16.21 -25.03 7.69
N ARG A 415 15.76 -24.24 6.72
CA ARG A 415 16.29 -24.22 5.34
C ARG A 415 17.31 -23.10 5.23
N ASN A 416 18.51 -23.38 4.71
CA ASN A 416 19.58 -22.38 4.62
C ASN A 416 19.70 -21.86 3.19
N TYR A 417 19.51 -20.55 3.00
CA TYR A 417 19.58 -19.87 1.71
C TYR A 417 20.26 -18.51 1.88
N GLN A 418 21.13 -18.11 0.94
CA GLN A 418 21.84 -16.82 0.97
C GLN A 418 22.50 -16.50 2.33
N GLY A 419 23.07 -17.51 3.00
CA GLY A 419 23.73 -17.33 4.30
C GLY A 419 22.78 -17.05 5.48
N ASP A 420 21.47 -17.22 5.29
CA ASP A 420 20.45 -17.06 6.34
C ASP A 420 19.56 -18.31 6.45
N SER A 421 18.78 -18.39 7.52
CA SER A 421 17.88 -19.51 7.79
C SER A 421 16.43 -19.12 7.58
N PHE A 422 15.64 -20.04 7.04
CA PHE A 422 14.22 -19.86 6.73
C PHE A 422 13.40 -21.06 7.19
N SER A 423 12.11 -20.83 7.41
CA SER A 423 11.14 -21.88 7.67
C SER A 423 10.91 -22.78 6.45
N LEU A 424 10.19 -23.88 6.67
CA LEU A 424 9.50 -24.57 5.58
C LEU A 424 8.45 -23.65 4.93
N THR A 425 8.08 -23.98 3.70
CA THR A 425 7.05 -23.22 2.96
C THR A 425 5.66 -23.61 3.47
N GLU A 426 4.91 -22.62 3.91
CA GLU A 426 3.51 -22.72 4.33
C GLU A 426 2.56 -22.28 3.21
N ARG A 427 1.34 -22.80 3.24
CA ARG A 427 0.19 -22.34 2.45
C ARG A 427 -1.02 -22.18 3.39
N TYR A 428 -1.93 -21.28 3.03
CA TYR A 428 -3.23 -21.21 3.70
C TYR A 428 -4.05 -22.47 3.42
N ASP A 429 -4.78 -22.92 4.44
CA ASP A 429 -5.76 -24.00 4.32
C ASP A 429 -7.13 -23.40 3.99
N LEU A 430 -7.31 -22.95 2.75
CA LEU A 430 -8.56 -22.29 2.29
C LEU A 430 -9.78 -23.22 2.24
N ALA A 431 -9.61 -24.49 2.60
CA ALA A 431 -10.72 -25.43 2.81
C ALA A 431 -11.23 -25.42 4.26
N ASN A 432 -10.52 -24.76 5.17
CA ASN A 432 -10.83 -24.68 6.59
C ASN A 432 -11.54 -23.36 6.90
N GLU A 433 -12.87 -23.41 6.95
CA GLU A 433 -13.72 -22.23 7.20
C GLU A 433 -13.40 -21.50 8.50
N ILE A 434 -12.96 -22.22 9.55
CA ILE A 434 -12.59 -21.61 10.83
C ILE A 434 -11.30 -20.80 10.67
N PHE A 435 -10.33 -21.34 9.92
CA PHE A 435 -9.10 -20.62 9.59
C PHE A 435 -9.41 -19.38 8.75
N ASP A 436 -10.18 -19.54 7.68
CA ASP A 436 -10.50 -18.45 6.76
C ASP A 436 -11.24 -17.31 7.46
N GLN A 437 -12.23 -17.64 8.28
CA GLN A 437 -12.99 -16.65 9.02
C GLN A 437 -12.09 -15.82 9.95
N ALA A 438 -11.11 -16.43 10.60
CA ALA A 438 -10.15 -15.73 11.45
C ALA A 438 -9.08 -14.97 10.63
N ALA A 439 -8.71 -15.48 9.45
CA ALA A 439 -7.68 -14.88 8.59
C ALA A 439 -8.20 -13.67 7.78
N PHE A 440 -9.50 -13.61 7.51
CA PHE A 440 -10.13 -12.67 6.58
C PHE A 440 -11.29 -11.88 7.21
N ASP A 441 -11.11 -11.43 8.44
CA ASP A 441 -12.02 -10.49 9.11
C ASP A 441 -13.51 -10.95 9.15
N GLY A 442 -13.73 -12.26 9.30
CA GLY A 442 -15.04 -12.87 9.34
C GLY A 442 -15.54 -13.39 7.99
N TRP A 443 -14.82 -13.14 6.90
CA TRP A 443 -15.16 -13.61 5.55
C TRP A 443 -14.63 -15.01 5.28
N ILE A 444 -15.36 -15.74 4.44
CA ILE A 444 -15.01 -17.10 4.02
C ILE A 444 -14.96 -17.10 2.49
N PRO A 445 -13.82 -17.45 1.88
CA PRO A 445 -13.69 -17.57 0.44
C PRO A 445 -14.40 -18.85 -0.01
N ASN A 446 -15.73 -18.81 -0.07
CA ASN A 446 -16.59 -19.98 -0.33
C ASN A 446 -16.12 -20.79 -1.55
N ALA A 447 -15.49 -20.14 -2.54
CA ALA A 447 -14.92 -20.77 -3.72
C ALA A 447 -13.90 -21.91 -3.46
N TYR A 448 -13.37 -22.02 -2.23
CA TYR A 448 -12.43 -23.05 -1.79
C TYR A 448 -13.01 -24.05 -0.77
N THR A 449 -14.23 -23.80 -0.28
CA THR A 449 -14.91 -24.65 0.72
C THR A 449 -15.81 -25.70 0.07
N GLU A 450 -16.38 -26.60 0.86
CA GLU A 450 -17.32 -27.61 0.33
C GLU A 450 -18.58 -26.97 -0.28
N ASP A 451 -19.03 -25.84 0.27
CA ASP A 451 -20.21 -25.11 -0.20
C ASP A 451 -19.97 -24.44 -1.56
N GLY A 452 -18.73 -24.08 -1.90
CA GLY A 452 -18.34 -23.59 -3.23
C GLY A 452 -18.02 -24.66 -4.25
N ARG A 453 -18.32 -25.93 -4.00
CA ARG A 453 -18.18 -26.99 -5.04
C ARG A 453 -18.87 -26.63 -6.35
N ASN A 454 -19.99 -25.90 -6.29
CA ASN A 454 -20.68 -25.41 -7.49
C ASN A 454 -19.82 -24.46 -8.33
N LEU A 455 -18.98 -23.62 -7.71
CA LEU A 455 -18.01 -22.77 -8.40
C LEU A 455 -16.94 -23.64 -9.07
N THR A 456 -16.35 -24.59 -8.34
CA THR A 456 -15.30 -25.49 -8.90
C THR A 456 -15.77 -26.31 -10.10
N LEU A 457 -17.08 -26.54 -10.22
CA LEU A 457 -17.72 -27.23 -11.36
C LEU A 457 -18.08 -26.29 -12.52
N ARG A 458 -17.98 -24.96 -12.36
CA ARG A 458 -18.23 -24.01 -13.46
C ARG A 458 -17.18 -24.19 -14.56
N PRO A 459 -17.57 -24.05 -15.84
CA PRO A 459 -16.59 -23.99 -16.92
C PRO A 459 -15.68 -22.77 -16.73
N VAL A 460 -14.43 -22.89 -17.19
CA VAL A 460 -13.51 -21.74 -17.29
C VAL A 460 -14.12 -20.71 -18.25
N PRO A 461 -14.39 -19.47 -17.84
CA PRO A 461 -15.07 -18.46 -18.68
C PRO A 461 -14.29 -18.10 -19.94
N TRP A 462 -12.96 -17.94 -19.84
CA TRP A 462 -12.07 -17.70 -20.98
C TRP A 462 -10.77 -18.49 -20.83
N GLN A 463 -10.23 -18.97 -21.95
CA GLN A 463 -8.88 -19.53 -21.95
C GLN A 463 -7.85 -18.43 -21.62
N PRO A 464 -6.71 -18.77 -20.96
CA PRO A 464 -5.72 -17.78 -20.53
C PRO A 464 -5.22 -16.85 -21.65
N GLU A 465 -5.09 -17.34 -22.88
CA GLU A 465 -4.65 -16.56 -24.05
C GLU A 465 -5.63 -15.44 -24.46
N ASN A 466 -6.89 -15.57 -24.06
CA ASN A 466 -7.96 -14.60 -24.30
C ASN A 466 -8.14 -13.61 -23.13
N ILE A 467 -7.29 -13.69 -22.10
CA ILE A 467 -7.23 -12.74 -21.00
C ILE A 467 -5.89 -11.98 -21.09
N VAL A 468 -5.94 -10.67 -20.86
CA VAL A 468 -4.75 -9.85 -20.63
C VAL A 468 -4.93 -9.00 -19.37
N ILE A 469 -3.88 -8.88 -18.57
CA ILE A 469 -3.85 -7.94 -17.45
C ILE A 469 -3.14 -6.65 -17.88
N LEU A 470 -3.81 -5.51 -17.74
CA LEU A 470 -3.21 -4.19 -17.87
C LEU A 470 -2.76 -3.70 -16.49
N THR A 471 -1.54 -3.18 -16.40
CA THR A 471 -1.00 -2.62 -15.16
C THR A 471 -0.01 -1.49 -15.46
N ASP A 472 0.22 -0.60 -14.50
CA ASP A 472 1.25 0.43 -14.53
C ASP A 472 2.49 0.03 -13.71
N GLY A 473 2.62 -1.26 -13.38
CA GLY A 473 3.74 -1.81 -12.60
C GLY A 473 3.66 -1.54 -11.11
N ILE A 474 2.70 -0.76 -10.61
CA ILE A 474 2.56 -0.43 -9.19
C ILE A 474 2.07 -1.63 -8.36
N CYS A 475 1.44 -2.60 -9.01
CA CYS A 475 0.85 -3.80 -8.42
C CYS A 475 1.67 -4.37 -7.24
N SER A 476 1.09 -4.33 -6.03
CA SER A 476 1.76 -4.63 -4.75
C SER A 476 0.91 -5.56 -3.87
N SER A 477 1.52 -6.26 -2.91
CA SER A 477 0.79 -7.06 -1.90
C SER A 477 -0.21 -8.04 -2.56
N ALA A 478 -1.49 -8.05 -2.15
CA ALA A 478 -2.53 -8.89 -2.75
C ALA A 478 -2.67 -8.76 -4.28
N CYS A 479 -2.40 -7.59 -4.87
CA CYS A 479 -2.38 -7.44 -6.33
C CYS A 479 -1.26 -8.29 -6.94
N SER A 480 -0.05 -8.23 -6.36
CA SER A 480 1.08 -9.02 -6.85
C SER A 480 0.87 -10.52 -6.68
N LEU A 481 0.14 -10.93 -5.63
CA LEU A 481 -0.34 -12.30 -5.43
C LEU A 481 -1.31 -12.71 -6.54
N PHE A 482 -2.33 -11.89 -6.83
CA PHE A 482 -3.27 -12.14 -7.93
C PHE A 482 -2.54 -12.24 -9.28
N LEU A 483 -1.64 -11.30 -9.57
CA LEU A 483 -0.86 -11.28 -10.79
C LEU A 483 0.03 -12.52 -10.91
N GLU A 484 0.69 -12.96 -9.84
CA GLU A 484 1.46 -14.20 -9.83
C GLU A 484 0.56 -15.41 -10.13
N MET A 485 -0.61 -15.54 -9.50
CA MET A 485 -1.50 -16.67 -9.78
C MET A 485 -2.02 -16.66 -11.23
N MET A 486 -2.43 -15.50 -11.74
CA MET A 486 -2.93 -15.37 -13.11
C MET A 486 -1.84 -15.66 -14.14
N THR A 487 -0.63 -15.15 -13.93
CA THR A 487 0.47 -15.28 -14.90
C THR A 487 1.19 -16.62 -14.80
N HIS A 488 1.64 -17.00 -13.61
CA HIS A 488 2.43 -18.21 -13.39
C HIS A 488 1.57 -19.47 -13.33
N ASP A 489 0.46 -19.46 -12.59
CA ASP A 489 -0.34 -20.67 -12.39
C ASP A 489 -1.37 -20.88 -13.52
N ALA A 490 -1.86 -19.81 -14.16
CA ALA A 490 -2.83 -19.90 -15.25
C ALA A 490 -2.29 -19.53 -16.65
N GLY A 491 -1.15 -18.83 -16.77
CA GLY A 491 -0.57 -18.48 -18.09
C GLY A 491 -1.18 -17.26 -18.76
N VAL A 492 -1.83 -16.37 -18.01
CA VAL A 492 -2.38 -15.10 -18.52
C VAL A 492 -1.24 -14.13 -18.86
N ARG A 493 -1.39 -13.40 -19.97
CA ARG A 493 -0.40 -12.41 -20.42
C ARG A 493 -0.62 -11.05 -19.78
N THR A 494 0.42 -10.22 -19.76
CA THR A 494 0.38 -8.88 -19.15
C THR A 494 0.86 -7.80 -20.10
N VAL A 495 0.24 -6.62 -20.00
CA VAL A 495 0.67 -5.37 -20.62
C VAL A 495 0.97 -4.37 -19.54
N THR A 496 2.16 -3.76 -19.59
CA THR A 496 2.49 -2.60 -18.76
C THR A 496 2.29 -1.31 -19.52
N VAL A 497 1.86 -0.24 -18.84
CA VAL A 497 1.73 1.10 -19.43
C VAL A 497 2.58 2.14 -18.71
N GLY A 498 3.21 3.03 -19.48
CA GLY A 498 3.99 4.15 -18.96
C GLY A 498 5.46 3.80 -18.72
N GLY A 499 5.98 4.21 -17.56
CA GLY A 499 7.37 4.11 -17.15
C GLY A 499 8.25 5.24 -17.70
N ARG A 500 9.51 5.29 -17.25
CA ARG A 500 10.54 6.25 -17.71
C ARG A 500 10.58 6.39 -19.24
N PRO A 501 10.93 7.56 -19.79
CA PRO A 501 10.91 7.84 -21.23
C PRO A 501 12.09 7.19 -21.98
N THR A 502 12.20 5.88 -21.85
CA THR A 502 13.20 5.01 -22.48
C THR A 502 12.52 3.78 -23.06
N THR A 503 13.19 3.16 -24.04
CA THR A 503 12.80 1.87 -24.59
C THR A 503 13.05 0.72 -23.60
N GLY A 504 12.65 -0.50 -23.94
CA GLY A 504 12.90 -1.68 -23.12
C GLY A 504 11.70 -2.15 -22.27
N PRO A 505 11.86 -3.30 -21.57
CA PRO A 505 10.81 -3.95 -20.82
C PRO A 505 10.47 -3.21 -19.52
N MET A 506 9.34 -3.58 -18.92
CA MET A 506 8.90 -3.14 -17.61
C MET A 506 8.23 -4.29 -16.87
N GLN A 507 8.46 -4.41 -15.57
CA GLN A 507 7.81 -5.42 -14.73
C GLN A 507 6.31 -5.17 -14.56
N ALA A 508 5.52 -6.25 -14.61
CA ALA A 508 4.08 -6.17 -14.40
C ALA A 508 3.70 -5.91 -12.92
N ALA A 509 4.56 -6.34 -12.00
CA ALA A 509 4.45 -6.01 -10.58
C ALA A 509 5.82 -5.61 -10.05
N SER A 510 5.97 -4.34 -9.71
CA SER A 510 7.16 -3.78 -9.09
C SER A 510 6.91 -3.32 -7.66
N GLY A 511 5.68 -3.36 -7.15
CA GLY A 511 5.45 -3.17 -5.72
C GLY A 511 6.09 -4.29 -4.89
N ASN A 512 5.71 -4.37 -3.62
CA ASN A 512 6.15 -5.49 -2.79
C ASN A 512 5.44 -6.79 -3.19
N ARG A 513 6.18 -7.89 -3.17
CA ARG A 513 5.75 -9.27 -3.47
C ARG A 513 5.91 -10.16 -2.23
N GLY A 514 5.72 -9.54 -1.07
CA GLY A 514 5.64 -10.20 0.23
C GLY A 514 4.24 -10.75 0.48
N ALA A 515 4.16 -11.91 1.13
CA ALA A 515 2.91 -12.57 1.45
C ALA A 515 2.23 -12.03 2.71
N ARG A 516 2.98 -11.38 3.62
CA ARG A 516 2.40 -10.85 4.87
C ARG A 516 3.05 -9.58 5.37
N TYR A 517 2.29 -8.51 5.28
CA TYR A 517 2.51 -7.29 6.06
C TYR A 517 2.35 -7.58 7.55
N TYR A 518 3.25 -7.09 8.40
CA TYR A 518 3.13 -7.20 9.85
C TYR A 518 3.63 -5.93 10.54
N SER A 519 2.86 -5.44 11.53
CA SER A 519 3.18 -4.19 12.22
C SER A 519 4.00 -4.42 13.50
N ALA A 520 4.70 -3.38 13.96
CA ALA A 520 5.33 -3.38 15.27
C ALA A 520 4.32 -3.50 16.42
N GLU A 521 3.06 -3.08 16.24
CA GLU A 521 2.00 -3.23 17.24
C GLU A 521 1.54 -4.68 17.37
N ASN A 522 1.37 -5.39 16.24
CA ASN A 522 1.09 -6.83 16.27
C ASN A 522 2.26 -7.60 16.88
N LEU A 523 3.49 -7.12 16.68
CA LEU A 523 4.67 -7.71 17.31
C LEU A 523 4.69 -7.48 18.83
N ASP A 524 4.34 -6.28 19.29
CA ASP A 524 4.24 -5.97 20.73
C ASP A 524 3.14 -6.80 21.40
N SER A 525 2.01 -6.99 20.70
CA SER A 525 0.90 -7.82 21.17
C SER A 525 1.32 -9.27 21.35
N VAL A 526 2.02 -9.86 20.37
CA VAL A 526 2.49 -11.25 20.52
C VAL A 526 3.65 -11.38 21.51
N PHE A 527 4.51 -10.37 21.66
CA PHE A 527 5.54 -10.36 22.71
C PHE A 527 4.90 -10.42 24.09
N LYS A 528 3.89 -9.58 24.33
CA LYS A 528 3.11 -9.59 25.56
C LYS A 528 2.42 -10.94 25.77
N PHE A 529 1.70 -11.43 24.76
CA PHE A 529 1.01 -12.71 24.84
C PHE A 529 1.95 -13.87 25.20
N ALA A 530 3.10 -13.98 24.51
CA ALA A 530 4.08 -15.01 24.79
C ALA A 530 4.69 -14.87 26.20
N SER A 531 4.91 -13.64 26.67
CA SER A 531 5.46 -13.38 28.00
C SER A 531 4.46 -13.73 29.12
N ASP A 532 3.18 -13.39 28.94
CA ASP A 532 2.12 -13.68 29.92
C ASP A 532 1.84 -15.19 30.04
N ASN A 533 2.02 -15.95 28.96
CA ASN A 533 1.68 -17.38 28.89
C ASN A 533 2.88 -18.34 28.94
N ASN A 534 4.12 -17.83 28.83
CA ASN A 534 5.32 -18.67 28.84
C ASN A 534 6.49 -17.98 29.56
N ALA A 535 6.84 -18.48 30.74
CA ALA A 535 7.92 -17.92 31.56
C ALA A 535 9.31 -17.95 30.90
N THR A 536 9.56 -18.92 29.99
CA THR A 536 10.82 -18.98 29.24
C THR A 536 10.86 -17.88 28.17
N ALA A 537 9.75 -17.64 27.48
CA ALA A 537 9.62 -16.52 26.56
C ALA A 537 9.76 -15.17 27.27
N ALA A 538 9.08 -15.01 28.42
CA ALA A 538 9.17 -13.80 29.24
C ALA A 538 10.60 -13.43 29.65
N ALA A 539 11.45 -14.44 29.91
CA ALA A 539 12.85 -14.24 30.28
C ALA A 539 13.77 -13.93 29.10
N ALA A 540 13.38 -14.27 27.86
CA ALA A 540 14.22 -14.17 26.67
C ALA A 540 13.83 -13.02 25.72
N LEU A 541 12.58 -12.56 25.76
CA LEU A 541 12.11 -11.45 24.95
C LEU A 541 12.68 -10.11 25.45
N PRO A 542 13.02 -9.18 24.53
CA PRO A 542 13.60 -7.90 24.90
C PRO A 542 12.58 -6.97 25.58
N ASP A 543 13.03 -6.16 26.53
CA ASP A 543 12.22 -5.08 27.08
C ASP A 543 12.00 -3.99 26.02
N ARG A 544 10.74 -3.64 25.82
CA ARG A 544 10.27 -2.64 24.84
C ARG A 544 9.81 -1.33 25.47
N SER A 545 10.10 -1.11 26.76
CA SER A 545 9.73 0.10 27.51
C SER A 545 10.53 1.35 27.11
N VAL A 546 11.80 1.19 26.69
CA VAL A 546 12.66 2.32 26.30
C VAL A 546 12.56 2.57 24.79
N ARG A 547 12.09 3.77 24.42
CA ARG A 547 12.02 4.22 23.03
C ARG A 547 12.97 5.40 22.84
N GLY A 548 13.90 5.30 21.88
CA GLY A 548 14.81 6.39 21.55
C GLY A 548 14.15 7.47 20.69
N ILE A 549 13.39 7.04 19.68
CA ILE A 549 12.54 7.90 18.84
C ILE A 549 11.11 7.39 18.97
N TYR A 550 10.16 8.30 19.15
CA TYR A 550 8.76 7.99 19.14
C TYR A 550 8.34 7.49 17.77
N THR A 551 7.91 6.22 17.73
CA THR A 551 7.43 5.55 16.51
C THR A 551 5.91 5.56 16.53
N ASN A 552 5.30 6.29 15.60
CA ASN A 552 3.85 6.24 15.37
C ASN A 552 3.46 4.90 14.78
N TYR A 553 4.23 4.43 13.80
CA TYR A 553 3.96 3.21 13.06
C TYR A 553 5.25 2.64 12.49
N ALA A 554 5.37 1.32 12.51
CA ALA A 554 6.40 0.61 11.79
C ALA A 554 5.84 -0.71 11.25
N GLY A 555 6.23 -1.01 10.02
CA GLY A 555 5.77 -2.17 9.26
C GLY A 555 6.94 -2.94 8.69
N PHE A 556 6.75 -4.25 8.48
CA PHE A 556 7.71 -5.11 7.81
C PHE A 556 7.00 -6.26 7.09
N ASN A 557 7.67 -6.83 6.10
CA ASN A 557 7.27 -8.07 5.45
C ASN A 557 7.72 -9.26 6.31
N LEU A 558 6.77 -9.89 6.99
CA LEU A 558 7.01 -11.05 7.85
C LEU A 558 7.22 -12.34 7.05
N ARG A 559 6.56 -12.46 5.89
CA ARG A 559 6.59 -13.67 5.05
C ARG A 559 6.83 -13.35 3.59
N ASP A 560 7.87 -13.93 3.03
CA ASP A 560 8.14 -13.86 1.60
C ASP A 560 7.23 -14.81 0.82
N GLN A 561 6.70 -14.36 -0.32
CA GLN A 561 6.08 -15.26 -1.28
C GLN A 561 7.16 -15.98 -2.10
N VAL A 562 7.00 -17.29 -2.29
CA VAL A 562 7.94 -18.15 -3.04
C VAL A 562 7.18 -19.11 -3.94
N ARG A 563 7.81 -19.53 -5.05
CA ARG A 563 7.30 -20.60 -5.92
C ARG A 563 7.60 -21.98 -5.35
N ALA A 564 6.87 -22.98 -5.85
CA ALA A 564 7.09 -24.37 -5.49
C ALA A 564 8.52 -24.79 -5.85
N ASN A 565 9.23 -25.41 -4.91
CA ASN A 565 10.61 -25.89 -5.08
C ASN A 565 11.65 -24.81 -5.41
N GLU A 566 11.35 -23.53 -5.15
CA GLU A 566 12.29 -22.44 -5.36
C GLU A 566 12.72 -21.80 -4.03
N SER A 567 13.97 -21.32 -4.00
CA SER A 567 14.51 -20.64 -2.83
C SER A 567 14.41 -19.12 -2.93
N GLU A 568 14.27 -18.54 -4.10
CA GLU A 568 14.29 -17.09 -4.29
C GLU A 568 12.90 -16.47 -4.02
N PRO A 569 12.78 -15.48 -3.11
CA PRO A 569 11.55 -14.72 -2.93
C PRO A 569 11.12 -14.02 -4.22
N LEU A 570 9.82 -13.97 -4.46
CA LEU A 570 9.25 -13.32 -5.64
C LEU A 570 9.65 -11.84 -5.76
N GLN A 571 9.91 -11.16 -4.63
CA GLN A 571 10.41 -9.77 -4.55
C GLN A 571 11.66 -9.52 -5.42
N PHE A 572 12.54 -10.52 -5.55
CA PHE A 572 13.84 -10.36 -6.22
C PHE A 572 13.83 -10.87 -7.66
N LYS A 573 12.74 -11.51 -8.09
CA LYS A 573 12.60 -12.03 -9.44
C LYS A 573 12.13 -10.96 -10.38
N TYR A 574 12.93 -10.70 -11.42
CA TYR A 574 12.53 -9.85 -12.53
C TYR A 574 11.45 -10.51 -13.39
N LEU A 575 10.20 -10.05 -13.28
CA LEU A 575 9.07 -10.55 -14.09
C LEU A 575 8.52 -9.46 -15.02
N ALA A 576 9.14 -9.33 -16.19
CA ALA A 576 8.69 -8.42 -17.23
C ALA A 576 7.29 -8.77 -17.76
N ALA A 577 6.55 -7.74 -18.16
CA ALA A 577 5.35 -7.90 -18.94
C ALA A 577 5.63 -8.43 -20.35
N ASP A 578 4.61 -9.00 -21.00
CA ASP A 578 4.71 -9.49 -22.39
C ASP A 578 4.90 -8.34 -23.37
N CYS A 579 4.30 -7.19 -23.06
CA CYS A 579 4.36 -5.96 -23.82
C CYS A 579 4.36 -4.77 -22.87
N ARG A 580 5.13 -3.73 -23.20
CA ARG A 580 5.02 -2.42 -22.58
C ARG A 580 4.46 -1.46 -23.62
N ILE A 581 3.50 -0.61 -23.27
CA ILE A 581 2.99 0.48 -24.10
C ILE A 581 3.23 1.82 -23.39
N TYR A 582 3.26 2.93 -24.14
CA TYR A 582 3.26 4.26 -23.53
C TYR A 582 1.82 4.76 -23.38
N TYR A 583 1.58 5.55 -22.33
CA TYR A 583 0.47 6.49 -22.38
C TYR A 583 0.69 7.45 -23.55
N THR A 584 -0.40 7.89 -24.16
CA THR A 584 -0.41 8.90 -25.23
C THR A 584 -1.32 10.04 -24.83
N LEU A 585 -1.15 11.21 -25.46
CA LEU A 585 -2.08 12.34 -25.26
C LEU A 585 -3.54 11.97 -25.59
N ALA A 586 -3.73 10.94 -26.43
CA ALA A 586 -5.05 10.43 -26.81
C ALA A 586 -5.64 9.43 -25.81
N ASN A 587 -4.84 8.77 -24.97
CA ASN A 587 -5.30 7.69 -24.08
C ASN A 587 -5.13 7.94 -22.58
N ILE A 588 -4.28 8.90 -22.17
CA ILE A 588 -3.97 9.13 -20.74
C ILE A 588 -5.20 9.50 -19.90
N TYR A 589 -6.19 10.17 -20.50
CA TYR A 589 -7.49 10.48 -19.89
C TYR A 589 -8.66 9.96 -20.75
N ASP A 590 -8.46 8.84 -21.44
CA ASP A 590 -9.49 8.13 -22.21
C ASP A 590 -9.27 6.63 -22.02
N MET A 591 -9.95 6.08 -21.01
CA MET A 591 -9.75 4.69 -20.60
C MET A 591 -10.18 3.71 -21.70
N SER A 592 -11.26 4.00 -22.41
CA SER A 592 -11.70 3.21 -23.57
C SER A 592 -10.61 3.12 -24.62
N ARG A 593 -9.96 4.24 -24.91
CA ARG A 593 -8.84 4.26 -25.86
C ARG A 593 -7.64 3.48 -25.33
N LEU A 594 -7.28 3.62 -24.07
CA LEU A 594 -6.17 2.88 -23.47
C LEU A 594 -6.42 1.36 -23.48
N TRP A 595 -7.63 0.93 -23.14
CA TRP A 595 -8.03 -0.48 -23.20
C TRP A 595 -8.01 -1.00 -24.64
N GLN A 596 -8.44 -0.20 -25.62
CA GLN A 596 -8.32 -0.56 -27.03
C GLN A 596 -6.85 -0.68 -27.47
N ASP A 597 -5.99 0.27 -27.10
CA ASP A 597 -4.55 0.22 -27.40
C ASP A 597 -3.91 -1.04 -26.78
N THR A 598 -4.34 -1.44 -25.58
CA THR A 598 -3.94 -2.67 -24.89
C THR A 598 -4.40 -3.92 -25.65
N ALA A 599 -5.67 -3.98 -26.03
CA ALA A 599 -6.23 -5.09 -26.81
C ALA A 599 -5.48 -5.27 -28.13
N ASN A 600 -5.28 -4.17 -28.85
CA ASN A 600 -4.60 -4.16 -30.14
C ASN A 600 -3.14 -4.61 -29.98
N ALA A 601 -2.42 -4.12 -28.98
CA ALA A 601 -1.04 -4.52 -28.74
C ALA A 601 -0.88 -6.02 -28.49
N MET A 602 -1.87 -6.68 -27.86
CA MET A 602 -1.78 -8.10 -27.53
C MET A 602 -2.33 -9.07 -28.55
N TRP A 603 -3.36 -8.68 -29.30
CA TRP A 603 -4.06 -9.60 -30.19
C TRP A 603 -4.00 -9.22 -31.67
N GLU A 604 -3.60 -7.99 -32.02
CA GLU A 604 -3.67 -7.49 -33.40
C GLU A 604 -2.32 -7.04 -33.94
N ASP A 605 -1.63 -6.14 -33.23
CA ASP A 605 -0.41 -5.48 -33.68
C ASP A 605 0.61 -5.32 -32.55
N ALA A 606 1.52 -6.29 -32.46
CA ALA A 606 2.64 -6.24 -31.51
C ALA A 606 3.62 -5.09 -31.77
N SER A 607 3.54 -4.41 -32.93
CA SER A 607 4.35 -3.20 -33.19
C SER A 607 3.94 -2.05 -32.28
N LEU A 608 2.75 -2.08 -31.67
CA LEU A 608 2.30 -1.11 -30.67
C LEU A 608 3.11 -1.18 -29.38
N CYS A 609 3.76 -2.30 -29.07
CA CYS A 609 4.69 -2.37 -27.96
C CYS A 609 5.85 -1.39 -28.14
N VAL A 610 6.36 -0.88 -27.02
CA VAL A 610 7.59 -0.08 -26.93
C VAL A 610 8.72 -0.90 -27.53
N GLN A 611 9.60 -0.22 -28.27
CA GLN A 611 10.76 -0.86 -28.87
C GLN A 611 11.55 -1.63 -27.81
N ASP A 612 11.95 -2.87 -28.16
CA ASP A 612 12.72 -3.76 -27.29
C ASP A 612 12.05 -4.11 -25.94
N SER A 613 10.73 -3.96 -25.81
CA SER A 613 10.02 -4.32 -24.57
C SER A 613 9.57 -5.79 -24.50
N THR A 614 9.55 -6.51 -25.62
CA THR A 614 8.99 -7.86 -25.71
C THR A 614 10.05 -8.96 -25.62
N GLY A 615 9.62 -10.16 -25.23
CA GLY A 615 10.47 -11.36 -25.12
C GLY A 615 11.24 -11.52 -23.81
N TYR A 616 10.92 -10.70 -22.80
CA TYR A 616 11.47 -10.81 -21.44
C TYR A 616 10.54 -11.57 -20.49
N ALA A 617 9.25 -11.66 -20.78
CA ALA A 617 8.30 -12.45 -20.02
C ALA A 617 8.61 -13.95 -20.12
N ALA A 618 8.44 -14.68 -19.02
CA ALA A 618 8.46 -16.13 -19.01
C ALA A 618 7.23 -16.67 -19.74
N SER A 619 7.36 -17.01 -21.02
CA SER A 619 6.22 -17.47 -21.81
C SER A 619 5.85 -18.92 -21.49
N ALA A 620 4.55 -19.20 -21.45
CA ALA A 620 4.03 -20.58 -21.39
C ALA A 620 4.42 -21.41 -22.65
N ASN A 621 4.85 -20.75 -23.73
CA ASN A 621 5.19 -21.38 -25.01
C ASN A 621 6.65 -21.88 -25.10
N GLY A 622 7.39 -21.92 -23.99
CA GLY A 622 8.70 -22.58 -23.91
C GLY A 622 9.84 -21.82 -24.61
N THR A 623 9.66 -20.53 -24.94
CA THR A 623 10.75 -19.68 -25.38
C THR A 623 11.56 -19.20 -24.19
N THR A 624 12.88 -19.42 -24.20
CA THR A 624 13.77 -18.87 -23.17
C THR A 624 13.67 -17.35 -23.16
N PRO A 625 13.27 -16.73 -22.03
CA PRO A 625 13.20 -15.29 -21.93
C PRO A 625 14.57 -14.63 -22.13
N LYS A 626 14.57 -13.40 -22.66
CA LYS A 626 15.75 -12.54 -22.63
C LYS A 626 16.19 -12.33 -21.17
N PRO A 627 17.51 -12.17 -20.92
CA PRO A 627 17.99 -11.86 -19.58
C PRO A 627 17.38 -10.53 -19.10
N PRO A 628 17.20 -10.34 -17.78
CA PRO A 628 16.77 -9.06 -17.21
C PRO A 628 17.61 -7.89 -17.74
N PRO A 629 17.02 -6.69 -17.90
CA PRO A 629 17.76 -5.50 -18.29
C PRO A 629 18.84 -5.18 -17.24
N GLN A 630 19.90 -4.51 -17.70
CA GLN A 630 20.95 -4.01 -16.83
C GLN A 630 20.36 -3.03 -15.81
N ASN A 631 20.69 -3.20 -14.54
CA ASN A 631 20.31 -2.26 -13.51
C ASN A 631 21.01 -0.91 -13.77
N THR A 632 20.21 0.13 -13.99
CA THR A 632 20.67 1.51 -14.24
C THR A 632 20.64 2.40 -12.99
N VAL A 633 20.05 1.91 -11.89
CA VAL A 633 19.83 2.70 -10.68
C VAL A 633 21.15 2.95 -9.98
N GLN A 634 21.42 4.22 -9.71
CA GLN A 634 22.50 4.62 -8.82
C GLN A 634 21.95 4.73 -7.41
N VAL A 635 22.77 4.44 -6.40
CA VAL A 635 22.44 4.76 -5.01
C VAL A 635 22.21 6.26 -4.95
N SER A 636 21.01 6.67 -4.55
CA SER A 636 20.71 8.08 -4.35
C SER A 636 21.37 8.51 -3.04
N ASP A 637 22.30 9.45 -3.10
CA ASP A 637 22.79 10.10 -1.90
C ASP A 637 21.70 11.06 -1.42
N VAL A 638 21.25 10.92 -0.18
CA VAL A 638 20.52 12.03 0.44
C VAL A 638 21.57 13.10 0.72
N SER A 639 21.60 14.17 -0.07
CA SER A 639 22.38 15.36 0.27
C SER A 639 21.71 16.09 1.45
N VAL A 640 21.65 15.44 2.62
CA VAL A 640 21.11 16.05 3.84
C VAL A 640 22.05 17.10 4.42
N LEU A 641 23.31 17.12 3.94
CA LEU A 641 24.36 18.02 4.43
C LEU A 641 24.42 19.37 3.71
N GLU A 642 23.83 19.53 2.52
CA GLU A 642 23.95 20.79 1.75
C GLU A 642 22.79 21.77 1.93
N TYR A 643 21.69 21.38 2.61
CA TYR A 643 20.68 22.34 3.01
C TYR A 643 21.23 23.17 4.19
N GLY A 644 22.06 24.15 3.85
CA GLY A 644 22.59 25.19 4.72
C GLY A 644 21.47 26.10 5.19
N VAL A 645 20.62 25.60 6.08
CA VAL A 645 19.75 26.47 6.88
C VAL A 645 20.65 27.08 7.96
N ASP A 646 20.88 28.39 7.85
CA ASP A 646 21.64 29.17 8.83
C ASP A 646 20.81 29.29 10.12
N PHE A 647 21.07 28.42 11.09
CA PHE A 647 20.38 28.41 12.38
C PHE A 647 21.02 29.36 13.41
N THR A 648 21.44 30.57 13.00
CA THR A 648 21.79 31.63 13.96
C THR A 648 20.53 32.21 14.63
N THR A 649 19.81 31.38 15.37
CA THR A 649 18.83 31.84 16.36
C THR A 649 19.13 31.09 17.65
N GLU A 650 19.57 31.82 18.67
CA GLU A 650 19.87 31.30 20.01
C GLU A 650 18.74 30.39 20.51
N GLN A 651 19.04 29.10 20.66
CA GLN A 651 18.14 28.14 21.31
C GLN A 651 18.15 28.38 22.83
N THR A 652 17.29 29.28 23.29
CA THR A 652 16.98 29.43 24.72
C THR A 652 15.73 28.62 25.07
N GLY A 653 15.85 27.29 25.03
CA GLY A 653 14.77 26.39 25.42
C GLY A 653 15.34 25.10 26.01
N GLY A 654 15.62 25.10 27.31
CA GLY A 654 15.91 23.86 28.04
C GLY A 654 14.69 22.94 28.06
N LEU A 655 14.85 21.71 28.55
CA LEU A 655 13.77 20.74 28.76
C LEU A 655 12.92 21.14 29.99
N PRO A 656 11.71 21.72 29.88
CA PRO A 656 10.80 21.82 31.02
C PRO A 656 10.18 20.45 31.37
N ASP A 657 9.51 20.38 32.52
CA ASP A 657 8.76 19.18 32.94
C ASP A 657 7.68 18.83 31.90
N PHE A 658 7.75 17.62 31.32
CA PHE A 658 6.77 17.09 30.38
C PHE A 658 6.22 15.75 30.85
N GLU A 659 4.95 15.49 30.56
CA GLU A 659 4.35 14.17 30.72
C GLU A 659 4.56 13.35 29.44
N ALA A 660 5.09 12.14 29.60
CA ALA A 660 5.16 11.19 28.52
C ALA A 660 3.75 10.80 28.07
N LEU A 661 3.50 10.76 26.76
CA LEU A 661 2.32 10.10 26.25
C LEU A 661 2.37 8.63 26.70
N ALA A 662 1.45 8.22 27.57
CA ALA A 662 0.97 6.84 27.53
C ALA A 662 0.52 6.64 26.08
N GLY A 663 1.18 5.72 25.37
CA GLY A 663 1.29 5.73 23.92
C GLY A 663 -0.02 6.05 23.19
N ARG A 664 0.10 6.58 21.97
CA ARG A 664 -1.02 6.73 21.02
C ARG A 664 -1.60 5.38 20.58
N GLY A 665 -1.74 4.43 21.50
CA GLY A 665 -2.23 3.10 21.30
C GLY A 665 -3.65 3.14 20.77
N SER A 666 -3.85 2.32 19.75
CA SER A 666 -5.11 1.95 19.11
C SER A 666 -6.02 1.12 20.01
N SER A 667 -5.83 1.14 21.35
CA SER A 667 -6.68 0.35 22.24
C SER A 667 -8.11 0.79 22.05
N THR A 668 -8.89 -0.10 21.46
CA THR A 668 -10.26 0.12 21.04
C THR A 668 -11.10 0.22 22.30
N GLN A 669 -11.39 1.45 22.72
CA GLN A 669 -12.09 1.72 23.97
C GLN A 669 -13.58 1.92 23.68
N LEU A 670 -14.45 1.18 24.36
CA LEU A 670 -15.88 1.42 24.32
C LEU A 670 -16.21 2.81 24.91
N CYS A 671 -17.15 3.52 24.30
CA CYS A 671 -17.60 4.83 24.74
C CYS A 671 -19.12 4.91 24.80
N THR A 672 -19.63 5.91 25.51
CA THR A 672 -21.03 6.29 25.48
C THR A 672 -21.21 7.54 24.63
N PRO A 673 -22.30 7.66 23.84
CA PRO A 673 -22.57 8.86 23.06
C PRO A 673 -22.64 10.11 23.96
N GLY A 674 -21.71 11.05 23.77
CA GLY A 674 -21.62 12.26 24.59
C GLY A 674 -20.27 12.96 24.49
N TYR A 675 -20.23 14.27 24.80
CA TYR A 675 -19.00 15.06 24.79
C TYR A 675 -17.99 14.55 25.83
N GLY A 676 -16.74 14.28 25.41
CA GLY A 676 -15.61 14.01 26.30
C GLY A 676 -15.33 12.54 26.64
N ALA A 677 -16.09 11.57 26.12
CA ALA A 677 -15.90 10.15 26.47
C ALA A 677 -14.58 9.53 25.97
N CYS A 678 -13.95 10.13 24.95
CA CYS A 678 -12.80 9.55 24.23
C CYS A 678 -11.52 10.39 24.29
N GLY A 679 -11.51 11.49 25.06
CA GLY A 679 -10.41 12.46 25.04
C GLY A 679 -10.46 13.39 23.82
N ALA A 680 -9.43 14.24 23.69
CA ALA A 680 -9.47 15.43 22.85
C ALA A 680 -9.11 15.21 21.37
N SER A 681 -8.76 13.97 20.97
CA SER A 681 -8.31 13.60 19.62
C SER A 681 -9.01 12.37 19.03
N LYS A 682 -10.04 11.84 19.72
CA LYS A 682 -10.80 10.66 19.28
C LYS A 682 -12.31 10.95 19.27
N ALA A 683 -13.00 10.44 18.26
CA ALA A 683 -14.45 10.53 18.16
C ALA A 683 -15.11 9.30 18.82
N CYS A 684 -16.22 9.47 19.52
CA CYS A 684 -17.06 8.33 19.90
C CYS A 684 -18.00 8.00 18.73
N GLN A 685 -17.72 6.92 18.00
CA GLN A 685 -18.48 6.54 16.81
C GLN A 685 -19.15 5.18 16.99
N GLN A 686 -20.37 5.04 16.47
CA GLN A 686 -20.97 3.72 16.34
C GLN A 686 -20.31 3.01 15.15
N VAL A 687 -19.74 1.84 15.41
CA VAL A 687 -19.09 1.01 14.41
C VAL A 687 -19.87 -0.28 14.24
N SER A 688 -19.88 -0.85 13.03
CA SER A 688 -20.42 -2.19 12.79
C SER A 688 -19.24 -3.16 12.78
N VAL A 689 -19.30 -4.18 13.62
CA VAL A 689 -18.23 -5.18 13.72
C VAL A 689 -18.80 -6.58 13.66
N THR A 690 -18.18 -7.43 12.86
CA THR A 690 -18.58 -8.83 12.70
C THR A 690 -17.74 -9.69 13.63
N CYS A 691 -18.42 -10.45 14.50
CA CYS A 691 -17.77 -11.38 15.42
C CYS A 691 -17.42 -12.71 14.72
N ALA A 692 -16.50 -13.47 15.30
CA ALA A 692 -16.10 -14.79 14.79
C ALA A 692 -17.27 -15.80 14.69
N ASN A 693 -18.37 -15.61 15.43
CA ASN A 693 -19.57 -16.45 15.30
C ASN A 693 -20.59 -15.90 14.27
N ARG A 694 -20.21 -14.93 13.44
CA ARG A 694 -21.04 -14.21 12.46
C ARG A 694 -22.09 -13.26 13.06
N ASP A 695 -22.10 -13.08 14.38
CA ASP A 695 -22.95 -12.05 14.99
C ASP A 695 -22.41 -10.66 14.62
N VAL A 696 -23.27 -9.80 14.09
CA VAL A 696 -22.94 -8.39 13.88
C VAL A 696 -23.29 -7.60 15.13
N ARG A 697 -22.31 -6.86 15.67
CA ARG A 697 -22.48 -5.95 16.81
C ARG A 697 -22.33 -4.50 16.34
N TYR A 698 -22.94 -3.59 17.09
CA TYR A 698 -22.89 -2.15 16.81
C TYR A 698 -22.41 -1.32 18.02
N PRO A 699 -21.19 -1.57 18.55
CA PRO A 699 -20.67 -0.86 19.71
C PRO A 699 -20.35 0.60 19.38
N PHE A 700 -20.37 1.44 20.42
CA PHE A 700 -19.79 2.78 20.38
C PHE A 700 -18.34 2.70 20.83
N VAL A 701 -17.44 3.23 20.01
CA VAL A 701 -15.99 3.07 20.15
C VAL A 701 -15.27 4.40 19.96
N CYS A 702 -14.24 4.64 20.77
CA CYS A 702 -13.31 5.74 20.58
C CYS A 702 -12.39 5.47 19.39
N VAL A 703 -12.64 6.16 18.29
CA VAL A 703 -11.90 6.04 17.02
C VAL A 703 -11.03 7.27 16.78
N SER A 704 -9.81 7.05 16.30
CA SER A 704 -8.90 8.13 15.92
C SER A 704 -9.28 8.72 14.56
N LEU A 705 -8.86 9.96 14.28
CA LEU A 705 -8.97 10.55 12.94
C LEU A 705 -7.97 9.90 11.97
N CYS A 706 -8.32 9.84 10.70
CA CYS A 706 -7.47 9.39 9.60
C CYS A 706 -7.72 10.25 8.35
N GLY A 707 -6.96 10.02 7.27
CA GLY A 707 -7.16 10.72 6.01
C GLY A 707 -6.45 10.05 4.85
N ASN A 708 -6.62 10.57 3.64
CA ASN A 708 -6.02 10.01 2.42
C ASN A 708 -4.47 10.08 2.41
N ARG A 709 -3.87 10.79 3.36
CA ARG A 709 -2.41 10.88 3.58
C ARG A 709 -1.94 10.09 4.80
N LEU A 710 -2.86 9.78 5.71
CA LEU A 710 -2.59 9.16 7.00
C LEU A 710 -3.57 8.01 7.19
N GLY A 711 -3.08 6.79 6.95
CA GLY A 711 -3.83 5.59 7.27
C GLY A 711 -4.05 5.45 8.78
N CYS A 712 -4.68 4.35 9.16
CA CYS A 712 -4.86 4.02 10.56
C CYS A 712 -3.56 3.44 11.16
N ALA A 713 -3.30 3.79 12.42
CA ALA A 713 -2.13 3.29 13.13
C ALA A 713 -2.21 1.77 13.35
N ALA A 714 -3.41 1.27 13.60
CA ALA A 714 -3.67 -0.15 13.83
C ALA A 714 -3.90 -0.90 12.51
N ALA A 715 -3.26 -2.05 12.37
CA ALA A 715 -3.41 -2.90 11.17
C ALA A 715 -4.81 -3.54 11.03
N ASP A 716 -5.57 -3.60 12.13
CA ASP A 716 -6.96 -4.08 12.17
C ASP A 716 -7.98 -2.95 12.03
N GLN A 717 -7.55 -1.74 11.68
CA GLN A 717 -8.41 -0.59 11.45
C GLN A 717 -8.29 -0.13 10.00
N TYR A 718 -9.41 0.36 9.45
CA TYR A 718 -9.42 1.02 8.16
C TYR A 718 -9.90 2.46 8.32
N CYS A 719 -9.41 3.32 7.42
CA CYS A 719 -9.85 4.70 7.38
C CYS A 719 -11.18 4.77 6.64
N ARG A 720 -12.26 5.08 7.35
CA ARG A 720 -13.55 5.39 6.73
C ARG A 720 -13.64 6.89 6.50
N PHE A 721 -13.54 7.33 5.25
CA PHE A 721 -13.65 8.74 4.89
C PHE A 721 -15.02 9.31 5.25
N THR A 722 -15.01 10.53 5.77
CA THR A 722 -16.21 11.27 6.20
C THR A 722 -16.39 12.58 5.42
N GLY A 723 -15.40 12.96 4.61
CA GLY A 723 -15.46 14.12 3.72
C GLY A 723 -14.10 14.80 3.55
N TYR A 724 -14.13 16.01 3.02
CA TYR A 724 -12.95 16.87 2.87
C TYR A 724 -12.61 17.58 4.17
N VAL A 725 -11.31 17.72 4.46
CA VAL A 725 -10.82 18.61 5.52
C VAL A 725 -11.28 20.03 5.20
N GLN A 726 -12.07 20.63 6.09
CA GLN A 726 -12.38 22.05 6.03
C GLN A 726 -11.14 22.86 6.41
N GLY A 727 -10.33 23.22 5.41
CA GLY A 727 -9.19 24.09 5.63
C GLY A 727 -9.63 25.44 6.18
N SER A 728 -9.16 25.81 7.38
CA SER A 728 -9.07 27.21 7.73
C SER A 728 -7.93 27.81 6.90
N THR A 729 -8.23 28.36 5.72
CA THR A 729 -7.27 29.22 5.01
C THR A 729 -7.11 30.54 5.79
N GLN A 730 -6.47 30.51 6.97
CA GLN A 730 -5.78 31.68 7.47
C GLN A 730 -4.40 31.68 6.85
N SER A 731 -4.32 32.24 5.65
CA SER A 731 -3.06 32.77 5.15
C SER A 731 -2.66 33.91 6.09
N THR A 732 -1.85 33.63 7.11
CA THR A 732 -1.15 34.69 7.83
C THR A 732 -0.05 35.21 6.92
N SER A 733 -0.44 36.13 6.03
CA SER A 733 0.46 36.79 5.10
C SER A 733 1.50 37.60 5.88
N GLY A 734 2.73 37.10 5.95
CA GLY A 734 3.92 37.94 5.98
C GLY A 734 4.08 38.55 4.59
N THR A 735 3.77 39.83 4.47
CA THR A 735 3.98 40.77 3.36
C THR A 735 4.67 40.27 2.06
N SER A 736 3.99 40.50 0.93
CA SER A 736 4.53 40.61 -0.44
C SER A 736 4.87 39.31 -1.19
N ARG A 737 3.84 38.58 -1.66
CA ARG A 737 3.71 38.02 -3.02
C ARG A 737 2.37 37.29 -3.10
N ARG A 738 1.64 37.45 -4.22
CA ARG A 738 0.35 36.75 -4.43
C ARG A 738 0.64 35.25 -4.49
N THR A 739 0.23 34.50 -3.46
CA THR A 739 0.12 33.04 -3.55
C THR A 739 -0.91 32.71 -4.63
N PRO A 740 -0.55 31.92 -5.67
CA PRO A 740 -1.52 31.28 -6.53
C PRO A 740 -2.55 30.57 -5.65
N ARG A 741 -3.83 30.70 -5.98
CA ARG A 741 -4.83 29.77 -5.42
C ARG A 741 -4.43 28.39 -5.94
N ALA A 742 -3.71 27.63 -5.13
CA ALA A 742 -3.50 26.23 -5.41
C ALA A 742 -4.88 25.57 -5.31
N ASN A 743 -5.42 25.12 -6.44
CA ASN A 743 -6.60 24.26 -6.49
C ASN A 743 -6.20 22.84 -6.05
N ILE A 744 -5.61 22.72 -4.87
CA ILE A 744 -5.34 21.41 -4.28
C ILE A 744 -6.69 20.91 -3.84
N THR A 745 -7.11 19.77 -4.39
CA THR A 745 -8.23 19.02 -3.83
C THR A 745 -7.97 18.87 -2.33
N PRO A 746 -8.85 19.40 -1.45
CA PRO A 746 -8.61 19.32 -0.03
C PRO A 746 -8.41 17.85 0.36
N PRO A 747 -7.51 17.56 1.29
CA PRO A 747 -7.27 16.19 1.71
C PRO A 747 -8.55 15.60 2.32
N TRP A 748 -8.75 14.30 2.13
CA TRP A 748 -9.85 13.59 2.77
C TRP A 748 -9.55 13.39 4.26
N GLU A 749 -10.56 13.54 5.09
CA GLU A 749 -10.56 13.13 6.49
C GLU A 749 -11.57 12.02 6.73
N GLY A 750 -11.30 11.23 7.76
CA GLY A 750 -12.10 10.10 8.16
C GLY A 750 -11.85 9.69 9.59
N VAL A 751 -12.38 8.52 9.96
CA VAL A 751 -12.15 7.89 11.26
C VAL A 751 -11.65 6.45 11.11
N CYS A 752 -10.73 6.05 11.98
CA CYS A 752 -10.19 4.70 12.05
C CYS A 752 -11.16 3.76 12.74
N VAL A 753 -11.86 2.96 11.95
CA VAL A 753 -12.85 2.00 12.45
C VAL A 753 -12.27 0.58 12.46
N PRO A 754 -12.59 -0.24 13.46
CA PRO A 754 -12.19 -1.65 13.47
C PRO A 754 -12.76 -2.40 12.26
N SER A 755 -11.93 -3.25 11.66
CA SER A 755 -12.29 -4.11 10.53
C SER A 755 -13.11 -5.34 10.94
N TYR A 756 -12.89 -5.86 12.15
CA TYR A 756 -13.61 -7.01 12.72
C TYR A 756 -13.92 -6.82 14.21
N GLY A 757 -14.78 -7.68 14.74
CA GLY A 757 -15.20 -7.67 16.14
C GLY A 757 -14.28 -8.49 17.04
N THR A 758 -13.96 -7.94 18.21
CA THR A 758 -13.18 -8.61 19.26
C THR A 758 -14.00 -8.73 20.55
N ALA A 759 -13.53 -9.54 21.51
CA ALA A 759 -14.14 -9.60 22.84
C ALA A 759 -14.24 -8.20 23.50
N ALA A 760 -13.23 -7.34 23.29
CA ALA A 760 -13.23 -5.96 23.76
C ALA A 760 -14.34 -5.10 23.14
N LEU A 761 -14.85 -5.50 21.97
CA LEU A 761 -15.93 -4.85 21.23
C LEU A 761 -17.31 -5.48 21.49
N GLY A 762 -17.39 -6.39 22.48
CA GLY A 762 -18.65 -7.06 22.86
C GLY A 762 -18.97 -8.27 21.99
N CYS A 763 -18.00 -8.82 21.26
CA CYS A 763 -18.13 -10.17 20.73
C CYS A 763 -18.07 -11.19 21.88
N PRO A 764 -18.85 -12.29 21.79
CA PRO A 764 -18.71 -13.38 22.74
C PRO A 764 -17.27 -13.89 22.74
N ILE A 765 -16.74 -14.16 23.94
CA ILE A 765 -15.42 -14.77 24.14
C ILE A 765 -15.48 -16.20 23.67
#